data_AF-A0ABD3TYF3-F1
#
_entry.id   AF-A0ABD3TYF3-F1
#
_cell.length_a   1.000
_cell.length_b   1.000
_cell.length_c   1.000
_cell.angle_alpha   90.00
_cell.angle_beta   90.00
_cell.angle_gamma   90.00
#
_symmetry.space_group_name_H-M   'P 1'
#
loop_
_entity.id
_entity.type
_entity.pdbx_description
1 polymer ?
#
loop_
_entity_poly.entity_id
_entity_poly.type
_entity_poly.pdbx_seq_one_letter_code
_entity_poly.pdbx_strand_id
1 'polypeptide(L)'
;MVYVRKITFSALFLICFSLLNCLPDDPSSTYEILYEKALEAYKDGNWFACASYLNRSIQDYKFYVEVVTRCRLNCKKSVIPAEAVGINFELIYYQQLLEISDCLRRCKKGKLGKRPEIPAPLVVDRKFEDRMPYNYLQFCYFKLEKNKEAVAAAYTYFITHQDDQRIIDNLKYYRGLEGVTDEDFKDLERNAYQNAYVRGLHAYHDSDWESTVKNMEESLRLYFEEEEKCCAACEGPYSHNGHPDFVNAVADHFLVVLICQYKCEEKLSVFGKEYLPNFVGEHFNFLQFAYFHMKDLDKVVQAVATFLLFQPDDEDMLRNKAYYMKEFGFHQGHFIPFEEAKQYFERRKIFSEIIDYVKTEYALSSDKLVDDTSNAWTKKIPPLKETTNPHSNYQPFMEYTEKIGVTIVADSAELNGSSRLAADGFFHDDHCHIISDLIRKKKSDSTGVRQITIPEAIQVVVEEHEYEISLRLLLRVIEVVRLYISAFINSTGLFVKQARIVCRPGDDKGEKKQHEDCIPQEDGGCIKTFSHLSDQEYIGVAFLTNIIDGTGQLYFMDKDKQIQSSLAPKCGRLTIFKASDHHGVNPSSVNERCSLYVHLTSNVNDDDKSQRQVKEFLKKMDEGRTKQPSEVNNTEILQQFYDQGVKIIQAGEKDLLGRERLVADGLATEEECSRLINLTRKGGLYGDGYKGTTSPHTDSETFLGLNISRASKLVQQKAVSMNIVQLALDISEMSRLLVEKFLNLSHPLYFEYTHLVCRTAKEANEKDRSDDLSHPVHADNCDLQPDGTCIVRETSFMQRHYSAILYLNEDIEGGDFFFAYPNKSVQVSVQPKCGRLVGFNAGEFHGVRAVLKGQRCALAMWYTKDPSYVELSRITAKRVLSQMGGKSKTTTVTDRNQNTGKDDEVEDASANVVHPKNADDQNSQSIPASKESKDAGAERTDNESEVSTSKETSSSMMEVKSKAMEKEEL
;
A
#
# COMPACT_ATOMS: atom_id res chain seq x y z
N MET A 1 -70.02 27.17 -36.25
CA MET A 1 -68.75 26.54 -36.70
C MET A 1 -67.66 26.77 -35.65
N VAL A 2 -67.73 26.11 -34.48
CA VAL A 2 -66.79 26.35 -33.35
C VAL A 2 -66.32 25.05 -32.68
N TYR A 3 -67.12 23.98 -32.71
CA TYR A 3 -66.91 22.78 -31.88
C TYR A 3 -65.80 21.81 -32.31
N VAL A 4 -65.21 21.96 -33.51
CA VAL A 4 -64.24 20.99 -34.06
C VAL A 4 -62.78 21.35 -33.73
N ARG A 5 -62.48 22.58 -33.30
CA ARG A 5 -61.10 23.05 -33.05
C ARG A 5 -60.55 22.84 -31.64
N LYS A 6 -61.32 22.28 -30.69
CA LYS A 6 -60.84 22.02 -29.31
C LYS A 6 -60.31 20.60 -29.07
N ILE A 7 -60.65 19.63 -29.92
CA ILE A 7 -60.30 18.20 -29.67
C ILE A 7 -58.85 17.90 -30.11
N THR A 8 -58.34 18.54 -31.15
CA THR A 8 -56.98 18.30 -31.66
C THR A 8 -55.85 18.83 -30.76
N PHE A 9 -56.10 19.90 -29.98
CA PHE A 9 -55.07 20.48 -29.11
C PHE A 9 -54.83 19.68 -27.82
N SER A 10 -55.87 19.09 -27.21
CA SER A 10 -55.70 18.23 -26.03
C SER A 10 -55.02 16.90 -26.37
N ALA A 11 -55.22 16.36 -27.57
CA ALA A 11 -54.56 15.13 -28.01
C ALA A 11 -53.03 15.30 -28.10
N LEU A 12 -52.55 16.39 -28.70
CA LEU A 12 -51.11 16.67 -28.83
C LEU A 12 -50.41 16.87 -27.47
N PHE A 13 -51.08 17.51 -26.50
CA PHE A 13 -50.48 17.70 -25.17
C PHE A 13 -50.42 16.40 -24.35
N LEU A 14 -51.41 15.51 -24.48
CA LEU A 14 -51.41 14.19 -23.83
C LEU A 14 -50.42 13.21 -24.47
N ILE A 15 -50.12 13.34 -25.77
CA ILE A 15 -49.09 12.55 -26.46
C ILE A 15 -47.67 13.06 -26.11
N CYS A 16 -47.50 14.34 -25.77
CA CYS A 16 -46.20 14.86 -25.37
C CYS A 16 -45.80 14.48 -23.94
N PHE A 17 -46.76 14.33 -23.01
CA PHE A 17 -46.50 13.94 -21.62
C PHE A 17 -46.28 12.44 -21.39
N SER A 18 -46.64 11.58 -22.35
CA SER A 18 -46.35 10.13 -22.28
C SER A 18 -44.94 9.77 -22.76
N LEU A 19 -44.22 10.68 -23.45
CA LEU A 19 -42.88 10.45 -24.01
C LEU A 19 -41.72 10.73 -23.04
N LEU A 20 -41.99 11.18 -21.81
CA LEU A 20 -40.98 11.36 -20.74
C LEU A 20 -41.04 10.28 -19.64
N ASN A 21 -41.91 9.28 -19.76
CA ASN A 21 -41.97 8.13 -18.85
C ASN A 21 -42.18 6.83 -19.63
N CYS A 22 -41.37 6.62 -20.68
CA CYS A 22 -41.22 5.29 -21.26
C CYS A 22 -40.54 4.37 -20.24
N LEU A 23 -41.30 3.39 -19.75
CA LEU A 23 -40.74 2.14 -19.21
C LEU A 23 -39.81 1.51 -20.26
N PRO A 24 -38.81 0.70 -19.87
CA PRO A 24 -37.95 0.00 -20.82
C PRO A 24 -38.77 -0.77 -21.87
N ASP A 25 -38.45 -0.61 -23.16
CA ASP A 25 -39.08 -1.42 -24.20
C ASP A 25 -38.71 -2.89 -23.96
N ASP A 26 -39.73 -3.67 -23.56
CA ASP A 26 -39.64 -5.04 -23.02
C ASP A 26 -38.91 -5.14 -21.65
N PRO A 27 -39.61 -5.51 -20.56
CA PRO A 27 -38.99 -5.86 -19.26
C PRO A 27 -37.97 -7.02 -19.30
N SER A 28 -37.84 -7.75 -20.43
CA SER A 28 -36.74 -8.69 -20.65
C SER A 28 -35.44 -8.04 -21.13
N SER A 29 -35.46 -6.79 -21.61
CA SER A 29 -34.29 -6.06 -22.09
C SER A 29 -33.65 -5.26 -20.95
N THR A 30 -32.99 -5.99 -20.06
CA THR A 30 -32.31 -5.50 -18.85
C THR A 30 -30.99 -4.77 -19.14
N TYR A 31 -30.47 -4.00 -18.19
CA TYR A 31 -29.23 -3.23 -18.34
C TYR A 31 -28.03 -4.09 -18.76
N GLU A 32 -27.91 -5.32 -18.27
CA GLU A 32 -26.83 -6.22 -18.66
C GLU A 32 -26.95 -6.63 -20.15
N ILE A 33 -28.14 -7.00 -20.61
CA ILE A 33 -28.41 -7.34 -22.03
C ILE A 33 -28.28 -6.11 -22.95
N LEU A 34 -28.71 -4.94 -22.47
CA LEU A 34 -28.58 -3.68 -23.21
C LEU A 34 -27.10 -3.27 -23.32
N TYR A 35 -26.32 -3.42 -22.25
CA TYR A 35 -24.89 -3.11 -22.24
C TYR A 35 -24.10 -4.02 -23.19
N GLU A 36 -24.40 -5.32 -23.21
CA GLU A 36 -23.78 -6.25 -24.17
C GLU A 36 -24.08 -5.88 -25.64
N LYS A 37 -25.35 -5.60 -25.97
CA LYS A 37 -25.75 -5.08 -27.30
C LYS A 37 -25.08 -3.75 -27.64
N ALA A 38 -24.81 -2.92 -26.65
CA ALA A 38 -24.10 -1.66 -26.86
C ALA A 38 -22.61 -1.88 -27.19
N LEU A 39 -21.96 -2.84 -26.54
CA LEU A 39 -20.57 -3.22 -26.81
C LEU A 39 -20.42 -3.98 -28.15
N GLU A 40 -21.45 -4.68 -28.60
CA GLU A 40 -21.54 -5.22 -29.96
C GLU A 40 -21.63 -4.08 -30.99
N ALA A 41 -22.62 -3.19 -30.84
CA ALA A 41 -22.79 -2.02 -31.70
C ALA A 41 -21.56 -1.07 -31.71
N TYR A 42 -20.81 -0.98 -30.61
CA TYR A 42 -19.54 -0.26 -30.54
C TYR A 42 -18.48 -0.87 -31.47
N LYS A 43 -18.32 -2.20 -31.45
CA LYS A 43 -17.34 -2.93 -32.29
C LYS A 43 -17.69 -2.84 -33.77
N ASP A 44 -18.97 -2.90 -34.09
CA ASP A 44 -19.49 -2.78 -35.46
C ASP A 44 -19.44 -1.34 -36.01
N GLY A 45 -19.04 -0.36 -35.20
CA GLY A 45 -19.05 1.06 -35.58
C GLY A 45 -20.45 1.65 -35.75
N ASN A 46 -21.48 1.00 -35.21
CA ASN A 46 -22.86 1.48 -35.22
C ASN A 46 -23.08 2.45 -34.05
N TRP A 47 -22.48 3.64 -34.15
CA TRP A 47 -22.42 4.64 -33.09
C TRP A 47 -23.81 5.05 -32.56
N PHE A 48 -24.82 5.10 -33.43
CA PHE A 48 -26.21 5.38 -33.03
C PHE A 48 -26.80 4.26 -32.16
N ALA A 49 -26.65 2.99 -32.56
CA ALA A 49 -27.11 1.88 -31.73
C ALA A 49 -26.31 1.75 -30.43
N CYS A 50 -24.98 1.97 -30.47
CA CYS A 50 -24.15 2.04 -29.27
C CYS A 50 -24.65 3.09 -28.28
N ALA A 51 -24.78 4.35 -28.70
CA ALA A 51 -25.24 5.43 -27.83
C ALA A 51 -26.66 5.18 -27.31
N SER A 52 -27.56 4.66 -28.17
CA SER A 52 -28.93 4.28 -27.77
C SER A 52 -28.94 3.20 -26.69
N TYR A 53 -28.21 2.09 -26.89
CA TYR A 53 -28.17 0.99 -25.94
C TYR A 53 -27.44 1.34 -24.63
N LEU A 54 -26.34 2.12 -24.66
CA LEU A 54 -25.66 2.59 -23.45
C LEU A 54 -26.55 3.51 -22.60
N ASN A 55 -27.24 4.48 -23.22
CA ASN A 55 -28.18 5.33 -22.48
C ASN A 55 -29.31 4.50 -21.85
N ARG A 56 -29.88 3.55 -22.61
CA ARG A 56 -30.92 2.64 -22.09
C ARG A 56 -30.41 1.75 -20.96
N SER A 57 -29.17 1.23 -21.04
CA SER A 57 -28.62 0.40 -19.97
C SER A 57 -28.37 1.21 -18.70
N ILE A 58 -27.86 2.44 -18.81
CA ILE A 58 -27.70 3.35 -17.66
C ILE A 58 -29.06 3.67 -17.02
N GLN A 59 -30.09 3.91 -17.83
CA GLN A 59 -31.45 4.20 -17.36
C GLN A 59 -32.09 2.98 -16.66
N ASP A 60 -32.01 1.77 -17.24
CA ASP A 60 -32.55 0.56 -16.60
C ASP A 60 -31.77 0.16 -15.33
N TYR A 61 -30.45 0.38 -15.29
CA TYR A 61 -29.65 0.17 -14.08
C TYR A 61 -30.12 1.08 -12.94
N LYS A 62 -30.25 2.40 -13.21
CA LYS A 62 -30.77 3.36 -12.23
C LYS A 62 -32.18 3.01 -11.77
N PHE A 63 -33.08 2.69 -12.70
CA PHE A 63 -34.44 2.25 -12.40
C PHE A 63 -34.46 0.97 -11.52
N TYR A 64 -33.64 -0.03 -11.84
CA TYR A 64 -33.53 -1.26 -11.08
C TYR A 64 -33.07 -1.01 -9.63
N VAL A 65 -31.97 -0.26 -9.46
CA VAL A 65 -31.44 0.11 -8.13
C VAL A 65 -32.47 0.91 -7.34
N GLU A 66 -33.06 1.94 -7.94
CA GLU A 66 -34.07 2.79 -7.31
C GLU A 66 -35.29 1.97 -6.85
N VAL A 67 -35.81 1.07 -7.68
CA VAL A 67 -36.95 0.21 -7.34
C VAL A 67 -36.60 -0.79 -6.25
N VAL A 68 -35.46 -1.47 -6.33
CA VAL A 68 -35.02 -2.46 -5.34
C VAL A 68 -34.81 -1.81 -3.97
N THR A 69 -34.12 -0.68 -3.93
CA THR A 69 -33.83 0.08 -2.71
C THR A 69 -35.10 0.69 -2.11
N ARG A 70 -35.98 1.30 -2.93
CA ARG A 70 -37.29 1.82 -2.46
C ARG A 70 -38.17 0.71 -1.89
N CYS A 71 -38.18 -0.48 -2.49
CA CYS A 71 -38.90 -1.63 -1.94
C CYS A 71 -38.37 -2.05 -0.56
N ARG A 72 -37.04 -2.08 -0.36
CA ARG A 72 -36.42 -2.39 0.94
C ARG A 72 -36.78 -1.35 2.01
N LEU A 73 -36.62 -0.06 1.71
CA LEU A 73 -36.95 1.03 2.65
C LEU A 73 -38.43 1.02 3.05
N ASN A 74 -39.35 0.89 2.09
CA ASN A 74 -40.78 0.90 2.37
C ASN A 74 -41.26 -0.34 3.16
N CYS A 75 -40.74 -1.54 2.84
CA CYS A 75 -41.11 -2.75 3.56
C CYS A 75 -40.58 -2.75 5.01
N LYS A 76 -39.39 -2.21 5.26
CA LYS A 76 -38.86 -2.02 6.62
C LYS A 76 -39.69 -1.07 7.46
N LYS A 77 -40.13 0.06 6.89
CA LYS A 77 -40.91 1.11 7.59
C LYS A 77 -42.36 0.69 7.94
N SER A 78 -42.73 -0.59 7.74
CA SER A 78 -44.09 -1.10 7.87
C SER A 78 -44.39 -1.95 9.13
N VAL A 79 -43.38 -2.35 9.93
CA VAL A 79 -43.60 -3.32 11.04
C VAL A 79 -42.80 -2.97 12.31
N ILE A 80 -43.41 -2.26 13.26
CA ILE A 80 -42.90 -2.11 14.64
C ILE A 80 -44.06 -2.11 15.67
N PRO A 81 -44.26 -3.21 16.40
CA PRO A 81 -44.91 -3.20 17.71
C PRO A 81 -43.85 -2.88 18.78
N ALA A 82 -43.94 -1.71 19.44
CA ALA A 82 -42.87 -1.16 20.28
C ALA A 82 -42.64 -1.85 21.64
N GLU A 83 -43.28 -3.00 21.89
CA GLU A 83 -43.48 -3.58 23.23
C GLU A 83 -43.01 -5.05 23.33
N ALA A 84 -42.23 -5.53 22.36
CA ALA A 84 -41.78 -6.93 22.25
C ALA A 84 -40.66 -7.35 23.25
N VAL A 85 -40.68 -6.85 24.48
CA VAL A 85 -39.73 -7.23 25.54
C VAL A 85 -40.28 -8.44 26.30
N GLY A 86 -39.86 -9.65 25.89
CA GLY A 86 -40.32 -10.88 26.54
C GLY A 86 -39.76 -12.17 25.94
N ILE A 87 -40.21 -13.30 26.50
CA ILE A 87 -39.67 -14.66 26.30
C ILE A 87 -39.68 -15.15 24.83
N ASN A 88 -40.41 -14.48 23.93
CA ASN A 88 -40.60 -14.90 22.53
C ASN A 88 -39.96 -13.96 21.48
N PHE A 89 -38.98 -13.12 21.86
CA PHE A 89 -38.38 -12.11 20.96
C PHE A 89 -37.92 -12.67 19.61
N GLU A 90 -37.23 -13.82 19.59
CA GLU A 90 -36.75 -14.47 18.37
C GLU A 90 -37.89 -14.84 17.40
N LEU A 91 -38.99 -15.39 17.90
CA LEU A 91 -40.15 -15.76 17.08
C LEU A 91 -40.83 -14.51 16.48
N ILE A 92 -40.87 -13.40 17.24
CA ILE A 92 -41.37 -12.12 16.77
C ILE A 92 -40.47 -11.55 15.67
N TYR A 93 -39.14 -11.62 15.85
CA TYR A 93 -38.17 -11.19 14.84
C TYR A 93 -38.29 -11.98 13.53
N TYR A 94 -38.38 -13.32 13.58
CA TYR A 94 -38.59 -14.11 12.36
C TYR A 94 -39.95 -13.85 11.71
N GLN A 95 -41.02 -13.59 12.48
CA GLN A 95 -42.29 -13.16 11.92
C GLN A 95 -42.15 -11.85 11.14
N GLN A 96 -41.49 -10.84 11.72
CA GLN A 96 -41.22 -9.55 11.06
C GLN A 96 -40.39 -9.75 9.78
N LEU A 97 -39.36 -10.61 9.82
CA LEU A 97 -38.53 -10.93 8.66
C LEU A 97 -39.32 -11.60 7.53
N LEU A 98 -40.29 -12.48 7.86
CA LEU A 98 -41.19 -13.10 6.89
C LEU A 98 -42.17 -12.08 6.27
N GLU A 99 -42.73 -11.17 7.07
CA GLU A 99 -43.60 -10.09 6.60
C GLU A 99 -42.86 -9.12 5.67
N ILE A 100 -41.63 -8.73 6.03
CA ILE A 100 -40.74 -7.91 5.20
C ILE A 100 -40.37 -8.66 3.90
N SER A 101 -40.07 -9.96 3.98
CA SER A 101 -39.73 -10.80 2.82
C SER A 101 -40.88 -10.93 1.82
N ASP A 102 -42.11 -11.16 2.29
CA ASP A 102 -43.29 -11.19 1.42
C ASP A 102 -43.64 -9.80 0.85
N CYS A 103 -43.53 -8.74 1.65
CA CYS A 103 -43.64 -7.37 1.16
C CYS A 103 -42.62 -7.08 0.05
N LEU A 104 -41.36 -7.47 0.24
CA LEU A 104 -40.29 -7.32 -0.74
C LEU A 104 -40.56 -8.08 -2.03
N ARG A 105 -41.02 -9.34 -1.94
CA ARG A 105 -41.40 -10.16 -3.10
C ARG A 105 -42.55 -9.52 -3.86
N ARG A 106 -43.62 -9.10 -3.17
CA ARG A 106 -44.76 -8.41 -3.79
C ARG A 106 -44.37 -7.07 -4.42
N CYS A 107 -43.54 -6.28 -3.75
CA CYS A 107 -43.07 -4.97 -4.23
C CYS A 107 -42.19 -5.11 -5.48
N LYS A 108 -41.15 -5.95 -5.43
CA LYS A 108 -40.25 -6.20 -6.58
C LYS A 108 -41.02 -6.75 -7.77
N LYS A 109 -41.86 -7.78 -7.58
CA LYS A 109 -42.69 -8.37 -8.65
C LYS A 109 -43.68 -7.37 -9.25
N GLY A 110 -44.30 -6.52 -8.42
CA GLY A 110 -45.23 -5.48 -8.85
C GLY A 110 -44.59 -4.28 -9.57
N LYS A 111 -43.26 -4.12 -9.54
CA LYS A 111 -42.53 -3.00 -10.15
C LYS A 111 -41.56 -3.41 -11.27
N LEU A 112 -40.93 -4.59 -11.17
CA LEU A 112 -40.01 -5.15 -12.16
C LEU A 112 -40.69 -6.16 -13.12
N GLY A 113 -41.94 -6.56 -12.83
CA GLY A 113 -42.79 -7.32 -13.75
C GLY A 113 -42.28 -8.73 -14.06
N LYS A 114 -41.82 -8.95 -15.30
CA LYS A 114 -41.29 -10.23 -15.80
C LYS A 114 -39.76 -10.26 -15.96
N ARG A 115 -39.04 -9.28 -15.38
CA ARG A 115 -37.57 -9.31 -15.34
C ARG A 115 -37.07 -10.66 -14.81
N PRO A 116 -36.01 -11.26 -15.37
CA PRO A 116 -35.41 -12.48 -14.81
C PRO A 116 -35.10 -12.32 -13.31
N GLU A 117 -35.36 -13.36 -12.52
CA GLU A 117 -35.02 -13.39 -11.08
C GLU A 117 -33.53 -13.70 -10.85
N ILE A 118 -32.81 -14.10 -11.89
CA ILE A 118 -31.34 -14.21 -11.90
C ILE A 118 -30.77 -12.79 -11.82
N PRO A 119 -29.95 -12.43 -10.81
CA PRO A 119 -29.24 -11.16 -10.81
C PRO A 119 -28.32 -11.05 -12.02
N ALA A 120 -28.04 -9.82 -12.48
CA ALA A 120 -26.87 -9.61 -13.32
C ALA A 120 -25.63 -10.13 -12.56
N PRO A 121 -24.64 -10.75 -13.23
CA PRO A 121 -23.42 -11.17 -12.56
C PRO A 121 -22.80 -9.95 -11.85
N LEU A 122 -22.27 -10.11 -10.63
CA LEU A 122 -21.70 -9.02 -9.82
C LEU A 122 -20.60 -8.22 -10.57
N VAL A 123 -20.01 -8.81 -11.61
CA VAL A 123 -19.03 -8.22 -12.54
C VAL A 123 -19.65 -7.14 -13.47
N VAL A 124 -20.97 -7.17 -13.69
CA VAL A 124 -21.70 -6.15 -14.45
C VAL A 124 -22.05 -4.98 -13.55
N ASP A 125 -22.63 -5.23 -12.37
CA ASP A 125 -23.03 -4.18 -11.42
C ASP A 125 -21.85 -3.25 -11.09
N ARG A 126 -20.68 -3.83 -10.77
CA ARG A 126 -19.44 -3.07 -10.53
C ARG A 126 -19.09 -2.15 -11.72
N LYS A 127 -19.23 -2.59 -12.98
CA LYS A 127 -18.96 -1.74 -14.15
C LYS A 127 -19.86 -0.50 -14.21
N PHE A 128 -21.09 -0.57 -13.69
CA PHE A 128 -21.97 0.59 -13.60
C PHE A 128 -21.60 1.51 -12.42
N GLU A 129 -21.22 0.93 -11.26
CA GLU A 129 -20.68 1.70 -10.13
C GLU A 129 -19.36 2.43 -10.50
N ASP A 130 -18.47 1.73 -11.20
CA ASP A 130 -17.21 2.22 -11.77
C ASP A 130 -17.43 3.17 -12.97
N ARG A 131 -18.68 3.51 -13.30
CA ARG A 131 -19.06 4.43 -14.40
C ARG A 131 -18.58 4.00 -15.79
N MET A 132 -18.18 2.75 -15.99
CA MET A 132 -17.57 2.25 -17.24
C MET A 132 -18.43 2.42 -18.51
N PRO A 133 -19.78 2.35 -18.48
CA PRO A 133 -20.61 2.69 -19.64
C PRO A 133 -20.30 4.07 -20.23
N TYR A 134 -19.91 5.05 -19.41
CA TYR A 134 -19.57 6.40 -19.89
C TYR A 134 -18.28 6.44 -20.70
N ASN A 135 -17.31 5.55 -20.42
CA ASN A 135 -16.06 5.43 -21.18
C ASN A 135 -16.32 5.00 -22.64
N TYR A 136 -17.34 4.16 -22.89
CA TYR A 136 -17.77 3.83 -24.26
C TYR A 136 -18.68 4.92 -24.85
N LEU A 137 -19.55 5.52 -24.01
CA LEU A 137 -20.55 6.50 -24.45
C LEU A 137 -19.92 7.78 -24.99
N GLN A 138 -18.80 8.24 -24.42
CA GLN A 138 -18.06 9.39 -24.95
C GLN A 138 -17.67 9.22 -26.43
N PHE A 139 -17.12 8.06 -26.81
CA PHE A 139 -16.74 7.80 -28.19
C PHE A 139 -17.96 7.67 -29.10
N CYS A 140 -19.03 7.00 -28.66
CA CYS A 140 -20.24 6.86 -29.46
C CYS A 140 -20.97 8.21 -29.65
N TYR A 141 -20.89 9.16 -28.71
CA TYR A 141 -21.33 10.53 -28.94
C TYR A 141 -20.38 11.32 -29.85
N PHE A 142 -19.06 11.24 -29.64
CA PHE A 142 -18.09 11.93 -30.49
C PHE A 142 -18.19 11.50 -31.97
N LYS A 143 -18.41 10.20 -32.22
CA LYS A 143 -18.65 9.65 -33.57
C LYS A 143 -20.02 9.96 -34.16
N LEU A 144 -20.90 10.63 -33.40
CA LEU A 144 -22.16 11.22 -33.85
C LEU A 144 -22.12 12.76 -33.88
N GLU A 145 -20.92 13.36 -33.80
CA GLU A 145 -20.68 14.82 -33.74
C GLU A 145 -21.34 15.51 -32.52
N LYS A 146 -21.73 14.71 -31.52
CA LYS A 146 -22.36 15.13 -30.25
C LYS A 146 -21.30 15.51 -29.22
N ASN A 147 -20.52 16.54 -29.53
CA ASN A 147 -19.33 16.90 -28.77
C ASN A 147 -19.64 17.24 -27.30
N LYS A 148 -20.73 17.95 -27.02
CA LYS A 148 -21.15 18.31 -25.65
C LYS A 148 -21.50 17.07 -24.82
N GLU A 149 -22.27 16.14 -25.38
CA GLU A 149 -22.59 14.89 -24.68
C GLU A 149 -21.37 13.96 -24.55
N ALA A 150 -20.42 14.01 -25.51
CA ALA A 150 -19.16 13.29 -25.43
C ALA A 150 -18.27 13.79 -24.27
N VAL A 151 -18.14 15.12 -24.11
CA VAL A 151 -17.44 15.77 -22.99
C VAL A 151 -18.06 15.35 -21.66
N ALA A 152 -19.38 15.48 -21.51
CA ALA A 152 -20.06 15.15 -20.26
C ALA A 152 -19.90 13.65 -19.90
N ALA A 153 -19.99 12.74 -20.86
CA ALA A 153 -19.72 11.32 -20.64
C ALA A 153 -18.25 11.08 -20.25
N ALA A 154 -17.30 11.70 -20.95
CA ALA A 154 -15.88 11.52 -20.66
C ALA A 154 -15.50 12.05 -19.27
N TYR A 155 -16.05 13.20 -18.88
CA TYR A 155 -15.82 13.81 -17.58
C TYR A 155 -16.46 12.98 -16.45
N THR A 156 -17.66 12.46 -16.67
CA THR A 156 -18.34 11.52 -15.76
C THR A 156 -17.47 10.30 -15.46
N TYR A 157 -16.78 9.74 -16.48
CA TYR A 157 -15.84 8.64 -16.27
C TYR A 157 -14.55 9.09 -15.56
N PHE A 158 -13.93 10.19 -16.02
CA PHE A 158 -12.72 10.76 -15.43
C PHE A 158 -12.83 11.03 -13.93
N ILE A 159 -13.97 11.50 -13.43
CA ILE A 159 -14.17 11.85 -12.01
C ILE A 159 -13.77 10.71 -11.06
N THR A 160 -13.99 9.43 -11.43
CA THR A 160 -13.54 8.25 -10.66
C THR A 160 -12.26 7.60 -11.22
N HIS A 161 -11.82 7.98 -12.42
CA HIS A 161 -10.69 7.37 -13.16
C HIS A 161 -9.57 8.38 -13.47
N GLN A 162 -9.25 9.26 -12.52
CA GLN A 162 -8.32 10.38 -12.74
C GLN A 162 -6.84 9.97 -12.99
N ASP A 163 -6.51 8.67 -12.99
CA ASP A 163 -5.19 8.15 -13.40
C ASP A 163 -5.17 7.59 -14.84
N ASP A 164 -6.32 7.39 -15.49
CA ASP A 164 -6.31 6.90 -16.88
C ASP A 164 -5.92 8.07 -17.82
N GLN A 165 -4.64 8.11 -18.19
CA GLN A 165 -4.10 9.11 -19.10
C GLN A 165 -4.91 9.23 -20.41
N ARG A 166 -5.58 8.16 -20.86
CA ARG A 166 -6.46 8.17 -22.04
C ARG A 166 -7.67 9.08 -21.86
N ILE A 167 -8.30 9.10 -20.68
CA ILE A 167 -9.46 9.97 -20.46
C ILE A 167 -9.02 11.43 -20.24
N ILE A 168 -7.86 11.65 -19.61
CA ILE A 168 -7.23 12.97 -19.49
C ILE A 168 -6.98 13.57 -20.88
N ASP A 169 -6.39 12.79 -21.80
CA ASP A 169 -6.05 13.28 -23.14
C ASP A 169 -7.28 13.42 -24.05
N ASN A 170 -8.29 12.56 -23.91
CA ASN A 170 -9.60 12.76 -24.53
C ASN A 170 -10.25 14.08 -24.05
N LEU A 171 -10.21 14.39 -22.75
CA LEU A 171 -10.80 15.62 -22.21
C LEU A 171 -10.06 16.88 -22.67
N LYS A 172 -8.71 16.85 -22.74
CA LYS A 172 -7.91 17.92 -23.37
C LYS A 172 -8.31 18.12 -24.83
N TYR A 173 -8.47 17.03 -25.58
CA TYR A 173 -8.87 17.08 -26.98
C TYR A 173 -10.28 17.64 -27.16
N TYR A 174 -11.27 17.16 -26.38
CA TYR A 174 -12.64 17.65 -26.49
C TYR A 174 -12.79 19.12 -26.06
N ARG A 175 -11.99 19.62 -25.10
CA ARG A 175 -11.94 21.06 -24.76
C ARG A 175 -11.53 21.94 -25.95
N GLY A 176 -10.78 21.39 -26.91
CA GLY A 176 -10.37 22.09 -28.13
C GLY A 176 -11.38 22.02 -29.28
N LEU A 177 -12.56 21.42 -29.11
CA LEU A 177 -13.57 21.30 -30.16
C LEU A 177 -14.49 22.52 -30.22
N GLU A 178 -14.83 22.95 -31.44
CA GLU A 178 -15.75 24.07 -31.66
C GLU A 178 -17.13 23.80 -31.03
N GLY A 179 -17.63 24.78 -30.28
CA GLY A 179 -18.92 24.71 -29.58
C GLY A 179 -18.89 23.99 -28.22
N VAL A 180 -17.74 23.46 -27.78
CA VAL A 180 -17.54 23.00 -26.41
C VAL A 180 -17.18 24.18 -25.50
N THR A 181 -17.73 24.22 -24.30
CA THR A 181 -17.40 25.18 -23.24
C THR A 181 -17.21 24.45 -21.90
N ASP A 182 -16.63 25.10 -20.89
CA ASP A 182 -16.34 24.42 -19.62
C ASP A 182 -17.61 23.98 -18.86
N GLU A 183 -18.78 24.57 -19.14
CA GLU A 183 -20.07 24.09 -18.62
C GLU A 183 -20.49 22.70 -19.16
N ASP A 184 -19.90 22.23 -20.26
CA ASP A 184 -20.14 20.87 -20.77
C ASP A 184 -19.40 19.79 -19.96
N PHE A 185 -18.39 20.17 -19.14
CA PHE A 185 -17.60 19.28 -18.28
C PHE A 185 -18.40 18.90 -17.02
N LYS A 186 -19.55 18.29 -17.26
CA LYS A 186 -20.57 17.92 -16.26
C LYS A 186 -20.41 16.47 -15.84
N ASP A 187 -20.37 16.23 -14.53
CA ASP A 187 -20.56 14.90 -13.97
C ASP A 187 -22.05 14.52 -14.01
N LEU A 188 -22.38 13.50 -14.80
CA LEU A 188 -23.74 12.96 -15.00
C LEU A 188 -24.18 12.03 -13.86
N GLU A 189 -23.27 11.69 -12.95
CA GLU A 189 -23.50 10.84 -11.77
C GLU A 189 -23.27 11.57 -10.43
N ARG A 190 -23.16 12.92 -10.44
CA ARG A 190 -23.03 13.71 -9.20
C ARG A 190 -24.35 13.78 -8.44
N ASN A 191 -24.33 13.37 -7.17
CA ASN A 191 -25.52 13.28 -6.34
C ASN A 191 -26.10 14.65 -5.92
N ALA A 192 -27.37 14.66 -5.52
CA ALA A 192 -28.08 15.88 -5.15
C ALA A 192 -27.45 16.59 -3.92
N TYR A 193 -27.03 15.83 -2.89
CA TYR A 193 -26.33 16.39 -1.73
C TYR A 193 -24.99 17.02 -2.11
N GLN A 194 -24.18 16.36 -2.95
CA GLN A 194 -22.89 16.90 -3.43
C GLN A 194 -23.08 18.23 -4.17
N ASN A 195 -24.15 18.37 -4.96
CA ASN A 195 -24.51 19.62 -5.61
C ASN A 195 -25.01 20.69 -4.63
N ALA A 196 -25.62 20.31 -3.50
CA ALA A 196 -26.01 21.25 -2.44
C ALA A 196 -24.79 21.71 -1.63
N TYR A 197 -23.94 20.78 -1.19
CA TYR A 197 -22.69 21.06 -0.47
C TYR A 197 -21.81 22.09 -1.18
N VAL A 198 -21.54 21.89 -2.48
CA VAL A 198 -20.72 22.83 -3.28
C VAL A 198 -21.34 24.23 -3.33
N ARG A 199 -22.67 24.35 -3.46
CA ARG A 199 -23.35 25.66 -3.39
C ARG A 199 -23.29 26.28 -1.99
N GLY A 200 -23.32 25.45 -0.94
CA GLY A 200 -23.15 25.88 0.45
C GLY A 200 -21.74 26.45 0.71
N LEU A 201 -20.70 25.78 0.19
CA LEU A 201 -19.32 26.26 0.26
C LEU A 201 -19.13 27.58 -0.50
N HIS A 202 -19.65 27.69 -1.73
CA HIS A 202 -19.60 28.94 -2.49
C HIS A 202 -20.28 30.08 -1.72
N ALA A 203 -21.51 29.87 -1.24
CA ALA A 203 -22.22 30.86 -0.43
C ALA A 203 -21.48 31.24 0.87
N TYR A 204 -20.80 30.29 1.52
CA TYR A 204 -19.98 30.55 2.70
C TYR A 204 -18.78 31.46 2.39
N HIS A 205 -18.08 31.20 1.29
CA HIS A 205 -16.97 32.06 0.83
C HIS A 205 -17.46 33.45 0.38
N ASP A 206 -18.62 33.53 -0.27
CA ASP A 206 -19.28 34.79 -0.64
C ASP A 206 -19.91 35.53 0.56
N SER A 207 -19.88 34.94 1.77
CA SER A 207 -20.53 35.43 3.00
C SER A 207 -22.06 35.60 2.91
N ASP A 208 -22.72 34.86 2.00
CA ASP A 208 -24.18 34.73 1.96
C ASP A 208 -24.64 33.64 2.93
N TRP A 209 -24.73 34.02 4.20
CA TRP A 209 -25.08 33.11 5.30
C TRP A 209 -26.46 32.45 5.15
N GLU A 210 -27.43 33.14 4.53
CA GLU A 210 -28.76 32.58 4.28
C GLU A 210 -28.69 31.46 3.22
N SER A 211 -27.97 31.68 2.11
CA SER A 211 -27.70 30.63 1.13
C SER A 211 -26.78 29.54 1.69
N THR A 212 -25.84 29.83 2.59
CA THR A 212 -25.04 28.81 3.29
C THR A 212 -25.93 27.87 4.08
N VAL A 213 -26.74 28.40 5.00
CA VAL A 213 -27.66 27.60 5.83
C VAL A 213 -28.56 26.75 4.94
N LYS A 214 -29.24 27.39 3.99
CA LYS A 214 -30.18 26.73 3.09
C LYS A 214 -29.57 25.58 2.28
N ASN A 215 -28.34 25.73 1.80
CA ASN A 215 -27.68 24.67 1.00
C ASN A 215 -26.99 23.62 1.88
N MET A 216 -26.52 23.95 3.10
CA MET A 216 -25.93 22.98 4.02
C MET A 216 -26.99 22.13 4.74
N GLU A 217 -28.12 22.70 5.17
CA GLU A 217 -29.27 21.93 5.69
C GLU A 217 -29.82 20.98 4.62
N GLU A 218 -29.99 21.46 3.38
CA GLU A 218 -30.44 20.64 2.24
C GLU A 218 -29.42 19.56 1.86
N SER A 219 -28.11 19.84 1.97
CA SER A 219 -27.04 18.86 1.76
C SER A 219 -27.12 17.73 2.79
N LEU A 220 -27.22 18.05 4.08
CA LEU A 220 -27.38 17.05 5.16
C LEU A 220 -28.63 16.18 4.94
N ARG A 221 -29.79 16.81 4.68
CA ARG A 221 -31.05 16.09 4.43
C ARG A 221 -30.92 15.11 3.27
N LEU A 222 -30.36 15.55 2.15
CA LEU A 222 -30.13 14.71 0.97
C LEU A 222 -29.06 13.64 1.20
N TYR A 223 -28.02 13.92 2.01
CA TYR A 223 -26.97 12.95 2.35
C TYR A 223 -27.56 11.80 3.18
N PHE A 224 -28.35 12.08 4.22
CA PHE A 224 -29.00 11.03 5.00
C PHE A 224 -29.99 10.20 4.15
N GLU A 225 -30.66 10.81 3.17
CA GLU A 225 -31.49 10.09 2.20
C GLU A 225 -30.68 9.21 1.24
N GLU A 226 -29.48 9.60 0.80
CA GLU A 226 -28.59 8.74 0.00
C GLU A 226 -27.88 7.67 0.83
N GLU A 227 -27.62 7.92 2.12
CA GLU A 227 -27.07 6.92 3.03
C GLU A 227 -28.10 5.84 3.38
N GLU A 228 -29.38 6.19 3.64
CA GLU A 228 -30.45 5.19 3.78
C GLU A 228 -30.53 4.30 2.52
N LYS A 229 -30.41 4.91 1.33
CA LYS A 229 -30.43 4.20 0.04
C LYS A 229 -29.21 3.30 -0.14
N CYS A 230 -28.01 3.75 0.24
CA CYS A 230 -26.80 2.94 0.21
C CYS A 230 -26.91 1.75 1.18
N CYS A 231 -27.34 1.99 2.41
CA CYS A 231 -27.50 0.94 3.42
C CYS A 231 -28.56 -0.10 3.00
N ALA A 232 -29.62 0.33 2.34
CA ALA A 232 -30.61 -0.55 1.74
C ALA A 232 -30.11 -1.21 0.43
N ALA A 233 -29.18 -0.62 -0.34
CA ALA A 233 -28.59 -1.26 -1.51
C ALA A 233 -27.82 -2.55 -1.14
N CYS A 234 -27.10 -2.50 -0.03
CA CYS A 234 -26.27 -3.59 0.52
C CYS A 234 -26.98 -4.91 0.80
N GLU A 235 -28.32 -4.94 0.94
CA GLU A 235 -29.10 -6.15 1.30
C GLU A 235 -29.31 -7.09 0.09
N GLY A 236 -28.25 -7.29 -0.69
CA GLY A 236 -28.20 -8.06 -1.93
C GLY A 236 -28.29 -9.58 -1.72
N PRO A 237 -28.40 -10.35 -2.81
CA PRO A 237 -28.17 -11.79 -2.76
C PRO A 237 -26.73 -12.06 -2.33
N TYR A 238 -26.54 -13.08 -1.50
CA TYR A 238 -25.23 -13.56 -1.07
C TYR A 238 -25.05 -15.03 -1.52
N SER A 239 -23.82 -15.39 -1.84
CA SER A 239 -23.46 -16.77 -2.18
C SER A 239 -22.67 -17.35 -1.02
N HIS A 240 -23.30 -18.26 -0.27
CA HIS A 240 -22.61 -18.99 0.79
C HIS A 240 -21.51 -19.89 0.20
N ASN A 241 -20.40 -20.00 0.91
CA ASN A 241 -19.38 -21.01 0.62
C ASN A 241 -19.77 -22.32 1.32
N GLY A 242 -19.84 -23.42 0.57
CA GLY A 242 -20.22 -24.73 1.13
C GLY A 242 -21.72 -24.83 1.46
N HIS A 243 -22.03 -25.50 2.58
CA HIS A 243 -23.39 -25.79 3.03
C HIS A 243 -23.56 -25.47 4.52
N PRO A 244 -23.49 -24.17 4.92
CA PRO A 244 -23.74 -23.77 6.30
C PRO A 244 -25.16 -24.13 6.74
N ASP A 245 -25.32 -24.42 8.04
CA ASP A 245 -26.65 -24.50 8.65
C ASP A 245 -27.33 -23.13 8.69
N PHE A 246 -28.59 -23.11 9.14
CA PHE A 246 -29.42 -21.91 9.16
C PHE A 246 -28.80 -20.74 9.95
N VAL A 247 -28.17 -20.99 11.11
CA VAL A 247 -27.65 -19.91 11.97
C VAL A 247 -26.40 -19.31 11.33
N ASN A 248 -25.46 -20.17 10.90
CA ASN A 248 -24.24 -19.73 10.23
C ASN A 248 -24.56 -19.02 8.88
N ALA A 249 -25.51 -19.53 8.10
CA ALA A 249 -25.95 -18.88 6.87
C ALA A 249 -26.51 -17.47 7.10
N VAL A 250 -27.37 -17.30 8.12
CA VAL A 250 -27.95 -15.99 8.47
C VAL A 250 -26.88 -15.04 9.00
N ALA A 251 -25.96 -15.51 9.84
CA ALA A 251 -24.90 -14.70 10.42
C ALA A 251 -23.88 -14.22 9.37
N ASP A 252 -23.41 -15.10 8.48
CA ASP A 252 -22.48 -14.75 7.40
C ASP A 252 -23.10 -13.72 6.44
N HIS A 253 -24.38 -13.91 6.05
CA HIS A 253 -25.06 -12.96 5.17
C HIS A 253 -25.26 -11.62 5.87
N PHE A 254 -25.66 -11.63 7.15
CA PHE A 254 -25.78 -10.41 7.96
C PHE A 254 -24.45 -9.66 8.06
N LEU A 255 -23.33 -10.36 8.28
CA LEU A 255 -22.00 -9.76 8.32
C LEU A 255 -21.61 -9.06 7.02
N VAL A 256 -21.84 -9.71 5.87
CA VAL A 256 -21.55 -9.11 4.55
C VAL A 256 -22.42 -7.87 4.29
N VAL A 257 -23.70 -7.90 4.70
CA VAL A 257 -24.58 -6.73 4.65
C VAL A 257 -24.08 -5.62 5.58
N LEU A 258 -23.68 -5.95 6.81
CA LEU A 258 -23.21 -5.00 7.82
C LEU A 258 -21.91 -4.30 7.41
N ILE A 259 -20.93 -5.04 6.87
CA ILE A 259 -19.67 -4.46 6.37
C ILE A 259 -19.95 -3.51 5.19
N CYS A 260 -20.87 -3.86 4.31
CA CYS A 260 -21.29 -2.97 3.22
C CYS A 260 -21.98 -1.70 3.75
N GLN A 261 -22.91 -1.84 4.71
CA GLN A 261 -23.60 -0.70 5.34
C GLN A 261 -22.62 0.21 6.08
N TYR A 262 -21.63 -0.35 6.77
CA TYR A 262 -20.60 0.43 7.47
C TYR A 262 -19.72 1.25 6.51
N LYS A 263 -19.55 0.80 5.25
CA LYS A 263 -18.79 1.53 4.22
C LYS A 263 -19.59 2.59 3.45
N CYS A 264 -20.88 2.78 3.75
CA CYS A 264 -21.67 3.80 3.06
C CYS A 264 -21.19 5.24 3.35
N GLU A 265 -20.71 5.53 4.56
CA GLU A 265 -20.11 6.84 4.89
C GLU A 265 -18.83 7.10 4.07
N GLU A 266 -17.94 6.11 3.98
CA GLU A 266 -16.72 6.14 3.16
C GLU A 266 -17.07 6.40 1.68
N LYS A 267 -18.03 5.63 1.13
CA LYS A 267 -18.45 5.69 -0.28
C LYS A 267 -19.15 7.00 -0.65
N LEU A 268 -19.88 7.64 0.26
CA LEU A 268 -20.63 8.87 0.00
C LEU A 268 -19.83 10.15 0.32
N SER A 269 -18.78 10.07 1.13
CA SER A 269 -17.93 11.21 1.48
C SER A 269 -16.82 11.48 0.44
N VAL A 270 -16.82 10.79 -0.71
CA VAL A 270 -15.83 10.98 -1.79
C VAL A 270 -16.35 11.95 -2.87
N PHE A 271 -15.59 13.00 -3.10
CA PHE A 271 -15.80 13.99 -4.17
C PHE A 271 -14.79 13.72 -5.29
N GLY A 272 -15.14 12.76 -6.15
CA GLY A 272 -14.30 12.26 -7.24
C GLY A 272 -13.16 11.37 -6.74
N LYS A 273 -12.06 11.99 -6.28
CA LYS A 273 -10.94 11.31 -5.62
C LYS A 273 -10.69 11.80 -4.19
N GLU A 274 -11.20 12.98 -3.84
CA GLU A 274 -10.97 13.57 -2.51
C GLU A 274 -11.97 12.96 -1.52
N TYR A 275 -11.45 12.22 -0.53
CA TYR A 275 -12.24 11.76 0.60
C TYR A 275 -12.33 12.89 1.64
N LEU A 276 -13.55 13.30 1.98
CA LEU A 276 -13.81 14.31 3.01
C LEU A 276 -14.04 13.61 4.36
N PRO A 277 -13.05 13.54 5.26
CA PRO A 277 -13.27 13.01 6.61
C PRO A 277 -14.28 13.88 7.35
N ASN A 278 -14.98 13.30 8.33
CA ASN A 278 -15.98 14.01 9.14
C ASN A 278 -17.09 14.71 8.32
N PHE A 279 -17.43 14.23 7.11
CA PHE A 279 -18.32 14.93 6.17
C PHE A 279 -19.62 15.45 6.81
N VAL A 280 -20.29 14.65 7.64
CA VAL A 280 -21.50 15.07 8.39
C VAL A 280 -21.17 16.14 9.44
N GLY A 281 -20.10 15.98 10.21
CA GLY A 281 -19.66 16.94 11.22
C GLY A 281 -19.29 18.29 10.61
N GLU A 282 -18.55 18.32 9.50
CA GLU A 282 -18.11 19.59 8.87
C GLU A 282 -19.27 20.47 8.39
N HIS A 283 -20.44 19.90 8.03
CA HIS A 283 -21.61 20.74 7.77
C HIS A 283 -21.98 21.59 8.99
N PHE A 284 -21.87 21.05 10.21
CA PHE A 284 -22.15 21.77 11.44
C PHE A 284 -21.06 22.82 11.78
N ASN A 285 -19.84 22.67 11.26
CA ASN A 285 -18.80 23.69 11.31
C ASN A 285 -19.19 24.93 10.48
N PHE A 286 -19.58 24.75 9.22
CA PHE A 286 -20.08 25.84 8.36
C PHE A 286 -21.40 26.43 8.90
N LEU A 287 -22.31 25.58 9.38
CA LEU A 287 -23.60 26.01 9.90
C LEU A 287 -23.48 26.82 11.19
N GLN A 288 -22.61 26.48 12.16
CA GLN A 288 -22.52 27.27 13.40
C GLN A 288 -22.01 28.70 13.13
N PHE A 289 -21.08 28.90 12.18
CA PHE A 289 -20.70 30.24 11.72
C PHE A 289 -21.85 30.97 11.02
N ALA A 290 -22.55 30.30 10.09
CA ALA A 290 -23.65 30.93 9.35
C ALA A 290 -24.83 31.32 10.27
N TYR A 291 -25.24 30.44 11.19
CA TYR A 291 -26.25 30.74 12.20
C TYR A 291 -25.83 31.88 13.13
N PHE A 292 -24.54 31.97 13.49
CA PHE A 292 -24.03 33.07 14.31
C PHE A 292 -24.16 34.43 13.60
N HIS A 293 -23.82 34.49 12.31
CA HIS A 293 -24.03 35.70 11.51
C HIS A 293 -25.51 36.03 11.27
N MET A 294 -26.38 35.02 11.19
CA MET A 294 -27.85 35.18 11.16
C MET A 294 -28.47 35.49 12.54
N LYS A 295 -27.69 35.39 13.62
CA LYS A 295 -28.08 35.57 15.05
C LYS A 295 -29.05 34.50 15.59
N ASP A 296 -29.11 33.34 14.95
CA ASP A 296 -29.87 32.17 15.44
C ASP A 296 -29.03 31.40 16.47
N LEU A 297 -28.86 32.00 17.66
CA LEU A 297 -27.95 31.50 18.69
C LEU A 297 -28.33 30.13 19.24
N ASP A 298 -29.63 29.76 19.19
CA ASP A 298 -30.09 28.43 19.59
C ASP A 298 -29.60 27.38 18.59
N LYS A 299 -29.73 27.62 17.27
CA LYS A 299 -29.13 26.74 16.26
C LYS A 299 -27.59 26.75 16.28
N VAL A 300 -26.93 27.85 16.68
CA VAL A 300 -25.47 27.88 16.89
C VAL A 300 -25.06 26.83 17.93
N VAL A 301 -25.64 26.86 19.14
CA VAL A 301 -25.25 25.89 20.19
C VAL A 301 -25.67 24.46 19.85
N GLN A 302 -26.74 24.28 19.07
CA GLN A 302 -27.16 22.98 18.53
C GLN A 302 -26.14 22.43 17.51
N ALA A 303 -25.65 23.26 16.58
CA ALA A 303 -24.64 22.89 15.60
C ALA A 303 -23.28 22.59 16.27
N VAL A 304 -22.84 23.43 17.21
CA VAL A 304 -21.63 23.20 18.03
C VAL A 304 -21.71 21.87 18.78
N ALA A 305 -22.85 21.56 19.39
CA ALA A 305 -23.07 20.29 20.07
C ALA A 305 -23.04 19.08 19.11
N THR A 306 -23.50 19.27 17.87
CA THR A 306 -23.55 18.22 16.85
C THR A 306 -22.18 17.96 16.24
N PHE A 307 -21.37 18.98 16.00
CA PHE A 307 -19.98 18.82 15.59
C PHE A 307 -19.19 18.02 16.64
N LEU A 308 -19.31 18.42 17.90
CA LEU A 308 -18.66 17.76 19.06
C LEU A 308 -19.22 16.34 19.35
N LEU A 309 -20.25 15.88 18.64
CA LEU A 309 -20.67 14.47 18.69
C LEU A 309 -19.77 13.59 17.82
N PHE A 310 -19.30 14.10 16.67
CA PHE A 310 -18.41 13.38 15.75
C PHE A 310 -16.93 13.62 16.06
N GLN A 311 -16.57 14.83 16.51
CA GLN A 311 -15.21 15.20 16.92
C GLN A 311 -15.23 15.82 18.33
N PRO A 312 -15.27 14.99 19.39
CA PRO A 312 -15.42 15.49 20.77
C PRO A 312 -14.20 16.25 21.30
N ASP A 313 -13.02 15.97 20.74
CA ASP A 313 -11.72 16.51 21.19
C ASP A 313 -11.23 17.72 20.37
N ASP A 314 -12.05 18.24 19.44
CA ASP A 314 -11.65 19.38 18.61
C ASP A 314 -11.52 20.67 19.43
N GLU A 315 -10.28 21.18 19.56
CA GLU A 315 -10.01 22.36 20.37
C GLU A 315 -10.75 23.61 19.89
N ASP A 316 -10.94 23.77 18.59
CA ASP A 316 -11.53 24.97 18.00
C ASP A 316 -13.02 25.06 18.32
N MET A 317 -13.76 23.97 18.15
CA MET A 317 -15.17 23.88 18.51
C MET A 317 -15.40 23.84 20.03
N LEU A 318 -14.46 23.27 20.81
CA LEU A 318 -14.47 23.39 22.28
C LEU A 318 -14.26 24.84 22.75
N ARG A 319 -13.37 25.60 22.09
CA ARG A 319 -13.19 27.05 22.36
C ARG A 319 -14.42 27.85 21.93
N ASN A 320 -15.06 27.52 20.81
CA ASN A 320 -16.32 28.14 20.38
C ASN A 320 -17.45 27.86 21.40
N LYS A 321 -17.58 26.61 21.86
CA LYS A 321 -18.52 26.24 22.94
C LYS A 321 -18.30 27.06 24.21
N ALA A 322 -17.05 27.19 24.67
CA ALA A 322 -16.70 28.00 25.83
C ALA A 322 -17.00 29.50 25.62
N TYR A 323 -16.76 30.02 24.42
CA TYR A 323 -17.12 31.40 24.03
C TYR A 323 -18.63 31.63 24.09
N TYR A 324 -19.44 30.75 23.51
CA TYR A 324 -20.91 30.88 23.54
C TYR A 324 -21.47 30.76 24.97
N MET A 325 -20.91 29.89 25.81
CA MET A 325 -21.25 29.83 27.24
C MET A 325 -20.89 31.12 28.00
N LYS A 326 -19.75 31.74 27.68
CA LYS A 326 -19.23 32.93 28.38
C LYS A 326 -19.94 34.22 27.98
N GLU A 327 -20.05 34.52 26.69
CA GLU A 327 -20.54 35.81 26.21
C GLU A 327 -22.08 35.89 26.10
N PHE A 328 -22.74 34.75 25.84
CA PHE A 328 -24.19 34.67 25.63
C PHE A 328 -24.92 33.97 26.79
N GLY A 329 -24.19 33.52 27.82
CA GLY A 329 -24.76 32.96 29.04
C GLY A 329 -25.31 31.52 28.92
N PHE A 330 -25.05 30.82 27.82
CA PHE A 330 -25.47 29.43 27.66
C PHE A 330 -24.82 28.51 28.71
N HIS A 331 -25.49 27.40 29.02
CA HIS A 331 -25.01 26.37 29.95
C HIS A 331 -24.99 25.01 29.25
N GLN A 332 -24.22 24.05 29.76
CA GLN A 332 -23.99 22.73 29.14
C GLN A 332 -25.27 22.03 28.62
N GLY A 333 -26.40 22.14 29.34
CA GLY A 333 -27.68 21.54 28.96
C GLY A 333 -28.38 22.14 27.73
N HIS A 334 -27.88 23.24 27.16
CA HIS A 334 -28.37 23.81 25.89
C HIS A 334 -27.63 23.23 24.68
N PHE A 335 -26.47 22.60 24.89
CA PHE A 335 -25.67 21.97 23.83
C PHE A 335 -26.19 20.56 23.56
N ILE A 336 -27.38 20.50 22.97
CA ILE A 336 -28.05 19.27 22.52
C ILE A 336 -27.79 19.14 21.01
N PRO A 337 -27.36 17.97 20.48
CA PRO A 337 -27.21 17.78 19.04
C PRO A 337 -28.53 17.88 18.23
N PHE A 338 -28.43 18.02 16.91
CA PHE A 338 -29.53 17.74 15.99
C PHE A 338 -29.88 16.25 16.04
N GLU A 339 -31.18 15.94 16.16
CA GLU A 339 -31.65 14.57 16.47
C GLU A 339 -31.40 13.60 15.30
N GLU A 340 -31.50 14.07 14.05
CA GLU A 340 -31.19 13.29 12.84
C GLU A 340 -29.71 12.88 12.80
N ALA A 341 -28.81 13.82 13.11
CA ALA A 341 -27.37 13.58 13.17
C ALA A 341 -26.98 12.69 14.36
N LYS A 342 -27.70 12.82 15.49
CA LYS A 342 -27.56 11.94 16.65
C LYS A 342 -28.00 10.50 16.34
N GLN A 343 -29.15 10.31 15.70
CA GLN A 343 -29.63 8.98 15.28
C GLN A 343 -28.68 8.32 14.26
N TYR A 344 -28.12 9.12 13.34
CA TYR A 344 -27.06 8.67 12.43
C TYR A 344 -25.82 8.20 13.22
N PHE A 345 -25.30 9.02 14.14
CA PHE A 345 -24.14 8.68 14.98
C PHE A 345 -24.37 7.42 15.85
N GLU A 346 -25.52 7.33 16.52
CA GLU A 346 -25.89 6.18 17.37
C GLU A 346 -25.93 4.88 16.55
N ARG A 347 -26.47 4.92 15.32
CA ARG A 347 -26.46 3.76 14.40
C ARG A 347 -25.05 3.43 13.89
N ARG A 348 -24.25 4.43 13.51
CA ARG A 348 -22.84 4.24 13.09
C ARG A 348 -22.01 3.60 14.21
N LYS A 349 -22.22 4.02 15.46
CA LYS A 349 -21.58 3.45 16.65
C LYS A 349 -21.95 1.96 16.83
N ILE A 350 -23.24 1.62 16.79
CA ILE A 350 -23.71 0.22 16.88
C ILE A 350 -23.10 -0.64 15.77
N PHE A 351 -23.01 -0.13 14.53
CA PHE A 351 -22.33 -0.86 13.46
C PHE A 351 -20.85 -1.13 13.76
N SER A 352 -20.12 -0.16 14.35
CA SER A 352 -18.73 -0.39 14.78
C SER A 352 -18.65 -1.43 15.87
N GLU A 353 -19.45 -1.30 16.95
CA GLU A 353 -19.44 -2.24 18.09
C GLU A 353 -19.69 -3.69 17.66
N ILE A 354 -20.61 -3.93 16.70
CA ILE A 354 -20.87 -5.28 16.15
C ILE A 354 -19.72 -5.74 15.24
N ILE A 355 -19.16 -4.87 14.39
CA ILE A 355 -18.02 -5.20 13.54
C ILE A 355 -16.77 -5.52 14.38
N ASP A 356 -16.56 -4.79 15.47
CA ASP A 356 -15.44 -4.98 16.39
C ASP A 356 -15.62 -6.26 17.24
N TYR A 357 -16.85 -6.62 17.63
CA TYR A 357 -17.15 -7.95 18.19
C TYR A 357 -16.92 -9.10 17.20
N VAL A 358 -17.35 -8.94 15.94
CA VAL A 358 -17.17 -9.99 14.91
C VAL A 358 -15.68 -10.22 14.63
N LYS A 359 -14.92 -9.12 14.55
CA LYS A 359 -13.46 -9.10 14.52
C LYS A 359 -12.87 -9.91 15.69
N THR A 360 -13.27 -9.64 16.95
CA THR A 360 -12.63 -10.28 18.13
C THR A 360 -13.05 -11.72 18.35
N GLU A 361 -14.35 -12.03 18.30
CA GLU A 361 -14.89 -13.30 18.78
C GLU A 361 -15.41 -14.22 17.65
N TYR A 362 -16.14 -13.66 16.68
CA TYR A 362 -16.82 -14.49 15.66
C TYR A 362 -15.82 -15.18 14.72
N ALA A 363 -14.79 -14.47 14.27
CA ALA A 363 -13.73 -15.03 13.44
C ALA A 363 -12.96 -16.21 14.10
N LEU A 364 -12.91 -16.27 15.43
CA LEU A 364 -12.27 -17.36 16.18
C LEU A 364 -13.11 -18.66 16.27
N SER A 365 -14.34 -18.63 15.74
CA SER A 365 -15.33 -19.71 15.86
C SER A 365 -15.55 -20.50 14.56
N SER A 366 -15.44 -19.87 13.39
CA SER A 366 -15.63 -20.51 12.08
C SER A 366 -14.57 -21.58 11.76
N ASP A 367 -13.33 -21.38 12.22
CA ASP A 367 -12.20 -22.29 11.97
C ASP A 367 -12.28 -23.63 12.74
N LYS A 368 -13.38 -23.92 13.45
CA LYS A 368 -13.52 -25.09 14.33
C LYS A 368 -14.64 -26.07 13.98
N LEU A 369 -15.31 -25.90 12.83
CA LEU A 369 -16.53 -26.68 12.48
C LEU A 369 -16.49 -27.44 11.14
N VAL A 370 -15.30 -27.83 10.66
CA VAL A 370 -15.17 -28.81 9.55
C VAL A 370 -14.05 -29.84 9.79
N ASP A 371 -14.15 -30.63 10.88
CA ASP A 371 -13.46 -31.94 10.97
C ASP A 371 -14.27 -32.96 11.79
N ASP A 372 -15.13 -33.73 11.12
CA ASP A 372 -15.17 -35.19 11.28
C ASP A 372 -15.77 -35.82 9.98
N THR A 373 -15.48 -37.10 9.75
CA THR A 373 -16.11 -37.99 8.77
C THR A 373 -15.80 -37.78 7.27
N SER A 374 -14.52 -37.68 6.89
CA SER A 374 -13.97 -38.66 5.91
C SER A 374 -12.44 -38.62 5.77
N ASN A 375 -11.76 -39.51 6.51
CA ASN A 375 -10.32 -39.72 6.38
C ASN A 375 -9.93 -40.39 5.05
N ALA A 376 -9.32 -39.62 4.14
CA ALA A 376 -8.37 -40.14 3.16
C ALA A 376 -7.33 -39.06 2.76
N TRP A 377 -6.04 -39.43 2.75
CA TRP A 377 -4.91 -38.66 2.19
C TRP A 377 -4.36 -37.43 2.95
N THR A 378 -4.23 -37.51 4.28
CA THR A 378 -3.24 -36.68 5.01
C THR A 378 -2.01 -37.50 5.44
N LYS A 379 -0.81 -37.09 4.98
CA LYS A 379 0.55 -37.43 5.48
C LYS A 379 1.60 -36.91 4.47
N LYS A 380 2.56 -36.04 4.80
CA LYS A 380 2.76 -35.20 5.99
C LYS A 380 3.51 -33.91 5.60
N ILE A 381 3.12 -32.77 6.16
CA ILE A 381 4.04 -31.69 6.58
C ILE A 381 3.59 -31.28 8.02
N PRO A 382 4.49 -31.00 8.97
CA PRO A 382 4.10 -30.60 10.33
C PRO A 382 3.48 -29.18 10.40
N PRO A 383 2.71 -28.87 11.46
CA PRO A 383 1.92 -27.64 11.52
C PRO A 383 2.74 -26.39 11.88
N LEU A 384 2.37 -25.25 11.30
CA LEU A 384 2.55 -23.94 11.92
C LEU A 384 1.43 -23.72 12.95
N LYS A 385 1.70 -22.94 14.00
CA LYS A 385 0.69 -22.59 15.01
C LYS A 385 -0.12 -21.38 14.56
N GLU A 386 -1.43 -21.43 14.78
CA GLU A 386 -2.32 -20.31 14.55
C GLU A 386 -2.38 -19.37 15.76
N THR A 387 -2.33 -18.08 15.47
CA THR A 387 -2.86 -16.98 16.30
C THR A 387 -3.33 -15.92 15.32
N THR A 388 -4.59 -15.49 15.33
CA THR A 388 -5.07 -14.27 16.03
C THR A 388 -6.52 -14.02 15.55
N ASN A 389 -7.45 -13.39 16.29
CA ASN A 389 -7.44 -12.07 16.93
C ASN A 389 -7.31 -10.93 15.88
N PRO A 390 -8.17 -9.89 15.85
CA PRO A 390 -8.33 -9.01 14.68
C PRO A 390 -7.35 -7.84 14.63
N HIS A 391 -6.55 -7.66 15.67
CA HIS A 391 -5.53 -6.61 15.75
C HIS A 391 -4.25 -6.99 14.99
N SER A 392 -4.34 -7.88 14.02
CA SER A 392 -3.24 -8.66 13.47
C SER A 392 -2.68 -8.15 12.14
N ASN A 393 -3.03 -6.94 11.69
CA ASN A 393 -2.57 -6.42 10.39
C ASN A 393 -1.02 -6.34 10.28
N TYR A 394 -0.33 -6.23 11.42
CA TYR A 394 1.13 -6.22 11.54
C TYR A 394 1.76 -7.56 11.98
N GLN A 395 0.98 -8.54 12.43
CA GLN A 395 1.55 -9.82 12.86
C GLN A 395 2.18 -10.61 11.69
N PRO A 396 1.59 -10.63 10.48
CA PRO A 396 2.27 -11.11 9.26
C PRO A 396 3.54 -10.33 8.91
N PHE A 397 3.64 -9.04 9.25
CA PHE A 397 4.88 -8.27 9.05
C PHE A 397 5.97 -8.71 10.04
N MET A 398 5.64 -8.87 11.33
CA MET A 398 6.58 -9.41 12.33
C MET A 398 7.06 -10.81 11.93
N GLU A 399 6.13 -11.71 11.59
CA GLU A 399 6.47 -13.04 11.05
C GLU A 399 7.29 -12.98 9.76
N TYR A 400 7.02 -12.04 8.85
CA TYR A 400 7.80 -11.83 7.63
C TYR A 400 9.24 -11.40 7.96
N THR A 401 9.41 -10.48 8.91
CA THR A 401 10.74 -10.04 9.37
C THR A 401 11.52 -11.19 10.00
N GLU A 402 10.88 -12.06 10.79
CA GLU A 402 11.48 -13.31 11.28
C GLU A 402 11.82 -14.28 10.13
N LYS A 403 10.92 -14.42 9.15
CA LYS A 403 11.15 -15.24 7.95
C LYS A 403 12.35 -14.73 7.14
N ILE A 404 12.68 -13.43 7.10
CA ILE A 404 13.90 -12.90 6.46
C ILE A 404 15.12 -12.81 7.37
N GLY A 405 14.99 -13.01 8.68
CA GLY A 405 16.11 -13.19 9.62
C GLY A 405 16.22 -12.18 10.77
N VAL A 406 15.19 -11.36 11.02
CA VAL A 406 15.11 -10.51 12.22
C VAL A 406 14.58 -11.33 13.39
N THR A 407 15.38 -11.53 14.44
CA THR A 407 15.02 -12.35 15.60
C THR A 407 14.92 -11.50 16.86
N ILE A 408 13.81 -11.58 17.58
CA ILE A 408 13.69 -11.00 18.93
C ILE A 408 14.70 -11.70 19.85
N VAL A 409 15.45 -10.91 20.63
CA VAL A 409 16.51 -11.37 21.56
C VAL A 409 16.34 -10.89 23.00
N ALA A 410 15.42 -9.97 23.24
CA ALA A 410 14.87 -9.72 24.58
C ALA A 410 13.46 -9.10 24.46
N ASP A 411 12.50 -9.56 25.25
CA ASP A 411 11.13 -9.04 25.26
C ASP A 411 10.86 -7.98 26.36
N SER A 412 9.59 -7.54 26.48
CA SER A 412 9.16 -6.55 27.48
C SER A 412 9.24 -7.06 28.93
N ALA A 413 9.21 -8.37 29.18
CA ALA A 413 9.43 -8.95 30.50
C ALA A 413 10.93 -9.04 30.81
N GLU A 414 11.75 -9.49 29.86
CA GLU A 414 13.22 -9.58 30.01
C GLU A 414 13.89 -8.20 30.12
N LEU A 415 13.36 -7.19 29.42
CA LEU A 415 13.79 -5.79 29.53
C LEU A 415 13.06 -5.01 30.64
N ASN A 416 12.16 -5.65 31.38
CA ASN A 416 11.44 -5.10 32.55
C ASN A 416 10.70 -3.77 32.26
N GLY A 417 9.94 -3.71 31.17
CA GLY A 417 9.14 -2.53 30.80
C GLY A 417 8.14 -2.81 29.68
N SER A 418 6.90 -2.34 29.85
CA SER A 418 5.70 -2.75 29.09
C SER A 418 5.62 -2.33 27.61
N SER A 419 6.69 -1.75 27.05
CA SER A 419 6.80 -1.43 25.62
C SER A 419 8.27 -1.50 25.15
N ARG A 420 9.07 -2.37 25.79
CA ARG A 420 10.49 -2.55 25.47
C ARG A 420 10.70 -3.81 24.63
N LEU A 421 11.59 -3.76 23.64
CA LEU A 421 11.96 -4.90 22.80
C LEU A 421 13.41 -4.77 22.32
N ALA A 422 14.12 -5.89 22.19
CA ALA A 422 15.37 -5.97 21.46
C ALA A 422 15.30 -7.05 20.37
N ALA A 423 15.81 -6.77 19.18
CA ALA A 423 15.83 -7.70 18.06
C ALA A 423 17.12 -7.57 17.22
N ASP A 424 17.74 -8.70 16.93
CA ASP A 424 18.93 -8.83 16.07
C ASP A 424 18.52 -9.03 14.60
N GLY A 425 19.40 -8.67 13.66
CA GLY A 425 19.26 -9.03 12.24
C GLY A 425 18.72 -7.93 11.32
N PHE A 426 18.52 -6.69 11.82
CA PHE A 426 18.05 -5.57 11.01
C PHE A 426 18.97 -5.21 9.83
N PHE A 427 20.26 -5.48 9.97
CA PHE A 427 21.27 -5.29 8.93
C PHE A 427 22.53 -6.12 9.20
N HIS A 428 23.29 -6.43 8.15
CA HIS A 428 24.53 -7.21 8.22
C HIS A 428 25.73 -6.38 8.72
N ASP A 429 26.82 -7.03 9.13
CA ASP A 429 28.07 -6.35 9.54
C ASP A 429 28.63 -5.40 8.47
N ASP A 430 28.56 -5.77 7.18
CA ASP A 430 28.89 -4.90 6.04
C ASP A 430 28.15 -3.54 6.11
N HIS A 431 26.88 -3.53 6.56
CA HIS A 431 26.04 -2.33 6.62
C HIS A 431 26.40 -1.41 7.79
N CYS A 432 26.79 -1.95 8.95
CA CYS A 432 27.23 -1.15 10.10
C CYS A 432 28.40 -0.24 9.75
N HIS A 433 29.38 -0.78 9.02
CA HIS A 433 30.50 -0.01 8.51
C HIS A 433 30.04 1.04 7.49
N ILE A 434 29.25 0.64 6.49
CA ILE A 434 28.74 1.57 5.46
C ILE A 434 27.97 2.75 6.07
N ILE A 435 27.12 2.55 7.07
CA ILE A 435 26.39 3.65 7.74
C ILE A 435 27.36 4.52 8.56
N SER A 436 28.26 3.91 9.32
CA SER A 436 29.26 4.62 10.15
C SER A 436 30.26 5.45 9.33
N ASP A 437 30.43 5.15 8.05
CA ASP A 437 31.30 5.91 7.16
C ASP A 437 30.88 7.38 7.01
N LEU A 438 29.59 7.71 7.13
CA LEU A 438 29.07 9.10 7.07
C LEU A 438 29.60 9.98 8.20
N ILE A 439 29.77 9.41 9.41
CA ILE A 439 30.16 10.16 10.60
C ILE A 439 31.69 10.21 10.79
N ARG A 440 32.47 9.36 10.09
CA ARG A 440 33.94 9.32 10.21
C ARG A 440 34.63 10.67 10.01
N LYS A 441 34.10 11.54 9.16
CA LYS A 441 34.67 12.87 8.85
C LYS A 441 34.14 14.02 9.73
N LYS A 442 33.11 13.78 10.56
CA LYS A 442 32.69 14.73 11.59
C LYS A 442 33.74 14.78 12.71
N LYS A 443 33.96 15.99 13.22
CA LYS A 443 34.75 16.23 14.44
C LYS A 443 33.89 15.93 15.66
N SER A 444 34.52 15.52 16.75
CA SER A 444 33.88 15.49 18.07
C SER A 444 33.53 16.88 18.57
N ASP A 445 32.47 16.95 19.38
CA ASP A 445 32.16 18.09 20.22
C ASP A 445 33.06 18.14 21.47
N SER A 446 32.79 19.08 22.38
CA SER A 446 33.56 19.28 23.62
C SER A 446 33.50 18.12 24.62
N THR A 447 32.60 17.15 24.43
CA THR A 447 32.48 15.92 25.24
C THR A 447 33.13 14.70 24.58
N GLY A 448 33.73 14.87 23.39
CA GLY A 448 34.30 13.79 22.60
C GLY A 448 33.28 13.04 21.73
N VAL A 449 31.97 13.26 21.96
CA VAL A 449 30.88 12.66 21.18
C VAL A 449 30.88 13.22 19.76
N ARG A 450 30.55 12.36 18.80
CA ARG A 450 30.26 12.72 17.41
C ARG A 450 28.78 12.48 17.13
N GLN A 451 28.17 13.34 16.33
CA GLN A 451 26.85 13.11 15.79
C GLN A 451 26.74 13.63 14.35
N ILE A 452 25.83 13.07 13.57
CA ILE A 452 25.44 13.57 12.26
C ILE A 452 23.93 13.39 12.04
N THR A 453 23.26 14.48 11.70
CA THR A 453 21.82 14.52 11.36
C THR A 453 21.58 14.20 9.89
N ILE A 454 20.33 13.93 9.50
CA ILE A 454 19.96 13.66 8.10
C ILE A 454 20.42 14.78 7.14
N PRO A 455 20.18 16.09 7.39
CA PRO A 455 20.64 17.14 6.48
C PRO A 455 22.16 17.26 6.37
N GLU A 456 22.90 16.94 7.44
CA GLU A 456 24.36 16.94 7.40
C GLU A 456 24.92 15.74 6.62
N ALA A 457 24.24 14.59 6.65
CA ALA A 457 24.58 13.44 5.84
C ALA A 457 24.43 13.72 4.33
N ILE A 458 23.51 14.61 3.92
CA ILE A 458 23.46 15.14 2.55
C ILE A 458 24.78 15.86 2.21
N GLN A 459 25.24 16.76 3.08
CA GLN A 459 26.46 17.55 2.81
C GLN A 459 27.70 16.67 2.65
N VAL A 460 27.84 15.60 3.44
CA VAL A 460 28.93 14.62 3.29
C VAL A 460 28.92 13.95 1.90
N VAL A 461 27.74 13.69 1.32
CA VAL A 461 27.63 13.14 -0.04
C VAL A 461 27.80 14.21 -1.14
N VAL A 462 27.41 15.47 -0.88
CA VAL A 462 27.69 16.61 -1.77
C VAL A 462 29.19 16.84 -1.90
N GLU A 463 29.91 16.87 -0.78
CA GLU A 463 31.38 16.96 -0.73
C GLU A 463 32.02 15.73 -1.39
N GLU A 464 31.57 14.52 -1.04
CA GLU A 464 32.16 13.28 -1.51
C GLU A 464 31.12 12.22 -1.86
N HIS A 465 30.86 12.07 -3.17
CA HIS A 465 29.82 11.17 -3.70
C HIS A 465 30.05 9.68 -3.40
N GLU A 466 31.18 9.29 -2.80
CA GLU A 466 31.40 7.89 -2.38
C GLU A 466 30.51 7.46 -1.21
N TYR A 467 30.03 8.40 -0.37
CA TYR A 467 29.13 8.13 0.76
C TYR A 467 27.65 7.99 0.36
N GLU A 468 27.30 8.09 -0.92
CA GLU A 468 25.92 7.94 -1.42
C GLU A 468 25.24 6.64 -0.96
N ILE A 469 25.97 5.51 -1.02
CA ILE A 469 25.45 4.20 -0.60
C ILE A 469 25.04 4.24 0.88
N SER A 470 25.85 4.91 1.70
CA SER A 470 25.61 5.13 3.12
C SER A 470 24.35 5.97 3.38
N LEU A 471 24.14 7.04 2.61
CA LEU A 471 22.96 7.90 2.74
C LEU A 471 21.67 7.18 2.31
N ARG A 472 21.70 6.40 1.21
CA ARG A 472 20.55 5.57 0.80
C ARG A 472 20.24 4.47 1.81
N LEU A 473 21.28 3.84 2.37
CA LEU A 473 21.13 2.78 3.37
C LEU A 473 20.59 3.34 4.70
N LEU A 474 21.07 4.52 5.13
CA LEU A 474 20.57 5.23 6.30
C LEU A 474 19.06 5.49 6.21
N LEU A 475 18.56 6.03 5.09
CA LEU A 475 17.11 6.22 4.89
C LEU A 475 16.33 4.91 5.02
N ARG A 476 16.81 3.81 4.43
CA ARG A 476 16.12 2.51 4.50
C ARG A 476 16.06 1.97 5.92
N VAL A 477 17.15 2.09 6.68
CA VAL A 477 17.14 1.64 8.08
C VAL A 477 16.22 2.50 8.93
N ILE A 478 16.18 3.82 8.72
CA ILE A 478 15.22 4.71 9.41
C ILE A 478 13.77 4.27 9.13
N GLU A 479 13.42 4.02 7.87
CA GLU A 479 12.05 3.62 7.49
C GLU A 479 11.70 2.19 7.97
N VAL A 480 12.63 1.23 7.88
CA VAL A 480 12.42 -0.13 8.42
C VAL A 480 12.27 -0.11 9.94
N VAL A 481 13.01 0.75 10.65
CA VAL A 481 12.83 0.97 12.10
C VAL A 481 11.48 1.62 12.40
N ARG A 482 11.03 2.60 11.59
CA ARG A 482 9.69 3.20 11.72
C ARG A 482 8.58 2.16 11.58
N LEU A 483 8.59 1.40 10.48
CA LEU A 483 7.61 0.34 10.20
C LEU A 483 7.61 -0.75 11.26
N TYR A 484 8.78 -1.21 11.71
CA TYR A 484 8.86 -2.26 12.72
C TYR A 484 8.41 -1.80 14.12
N ILE A 485 8.69 -0.55 14.51
CA ILE A 485 8.14 0.00 15.77
C ILE A 485 6.62 0.14 15.64
N SER A 486 6.12 0.67 14.52
CA SER A 486 4.69 0.69 14.18
C SER A 486 4.03 -0.69 14.30
N ALA A 487 4.69 -1.72 13.77
CA ALA A 487 4.23 -3.10 13.82
C ALA A 487 4.21 -3.66 15.25
N PHE A 488 5.28 -3.46 16.02
CA PHE A 488 5.41 -3.92 17.40
C PHE A 488 4.37 -3.29 18.33
N ILE A 489 4.07 -1.99 18.18
CA ILE A 489 3.09 -1.29 19.03
C ILE A 489 1.67 -1.29 18.44
N ASN A 490 1.47 -1.92 17.27
CA ASN A 490 0.23 -1.93 16.50
C ASN A 490 -0.36 -0.52 16.20
N SER A 491 0.49 0.38 15.68
CA SER A 491 0.12 1.76 15.31
C SER A 491 0.46 2.08 13.86
N THR A 492 -0.53 2.56 13.10
CA THR A 492 -0.35 3.05 11.72
C THR A 492 0.19 4.49 11.64
N GLY A 493 0.26 5.21 12.76
CA GLY A 493 0.41 6.67 12.80
C GLY A 493 1.76 7.21 13.28
N LEU A 494 2.86 6.44 13.17
CA LEU A 494 4.18 6.92 13.60
C LEU A 494 4.94 7.68 12.51
N PHE A 495 5.30 8.93 12.83
CA PHE A 495 6.17 9.82 12.04
C PHE A 495 7.57 9.89 12.66
N VAL A 496 8.60 10.24 11.88
CA VAL A 496 9.97 10.36 12.38
C VAL A 496 10.18 11.77 12.91
N LYS A 497 10.28 11.94 14.23
CA LYS A 497 10.50 13.24 14.89
C LYS A 497 11.94 13.74 14.75
N GLN A 498 12.89 12.81 14.68
CA GLN A 498 14.30 13.05 14.34
C GLN A 498 15.02 11.71 14.11
N ALA A 499 16.06 11.70 13.28
CA ALA A 499 17.06 10.64 13.30
C ALA A 499 18.49 11.17 13.14
N ARG A 500 19.44 10.52 13.80
CA ARG A 500 20.87 10.87 13.79
C ARG A 500 21.74 9.65 14.06
N ILE A 501 22.92 9.61 13.44
CA ILE A 501 23.98 8.68 13.86
C ILE A 501 24.75 9.36 14.99
N VAL A 502 25.03 8.63 16.06
CA VAL A 502 25.78 9.09 17.24
C VAL A 502 26.93 8.12 17.46
N CYS A 503 28.14 8.64 17.70
CA CYS A 503 29.28 7.85 18.12
C CYS A 503 29.89 8.44 19.39
N ARG A 504 30.03 7.61 20.43
CA ARG A 504 30.66 7.97 21.71
C ARG A 504 32.08 7.40 21.76
N PRO A 505 33.08 8.14 22.30
CA PRO A 505 34.41 7.61 22.52
C PRO A 505 34.41 6.51 23.60
N GLY A 506 35.44 5.66 23.57
CA GLY A 506 35.71 4.69 24.65
C GLY A 506 36.36 5.31 25.89
N ASP A 507 36.42 4.54 26.98
CA ASP A 507 37.15 4.85 28.21
C ASP A 507 38.67 4.73 27.97
N ASP A 508 39.24 5.73 27.31
CA ASP A 508 40.68 5.79 27.06
C ASP A 508 41.45 6.01 28.39
N LYS A 509 42.53 5.24 28.57
CA LYS A 509 43.00 4.80 29.90
C LYS A 509 43.44 5.94 30.84
N GLY A 510 42.50 6.46 31.65
CA GLY A 510 42.77 7.18 32.89
C GLY A 510 42.39 8.66 32.92
N GLU A 511 41.94 9.28 31.81
CA GLU A 511 41.42 10.66 31.84
C GLU A 511 39.93 10.68 32.24
N LYS A 512 39.64 10.46 33.53
CA LYS A 512 38.33 10.77 34.11
C LYS A 512 38.04 12.28 33.97
N LYS A 513 37.28 12.68 32.95
CA LYS A 513 36.77 14.05 32.78
C LYS A 513 35.27 14.06 32.45
N GLN A 514 34.49 14.60 33.39
CA GLN A 514 33.17 15.22 33.18
C GLN A 514 31.98 14.34 32.77
N HIS A 515 31.70 13.27 33.52
CA HIS A 515 30.34 12.69 33.62
C HIS A 515 29.86 12.42 35.06
N GLU A 516 30.48 13.03 36.08
CA GLU A 516 30.07 12.86 37.50
C GLU A 516 28.72 13.51 37.87
N ASP A 517 28.06 14.20 36.93
CA ASP A 517 26.92 15.10 37.21
C ASP A 517 25.79 15.03 36.15
N CYS A 518 25.78 14.00 35.28
CA CYS A 518 24.68 13.72 34.32
C CYS A 518 24.73 12.27 33.78
N ILE A 519 23.59 11.76 33.32
CA ILE A 519 23.41 10.42 32.71
C ILE A 519 23.49 10.54 31.18
N PRO A 520 24.44 9.88 30.49
CA PRO A 520 24.55 9.89 29.02
C PRO A 520 23.36 9.21 28.33
N GLN A 521 22.91 9.74 27.19
CA GLN A 521 21.77 9.23 26.41
C GLN A 521 22.17 8.75 25.00
N GLU A 522 21.29 8.02 24.30
CA GLU A 522 21.56 7.50 22.95
C GLU A 522 21.46 8.57 21.83
N ASP A 523 20.83 9.72 22.09
CA ASP A 523 20.78 10.86 21.16
C ASP A 523 22.09 11.67 21.12
N GLY A 524 23.08 11.30 21.93
CA GLY A 524 24.33 12.03 22.14
C GLY A 524 24.32 12.95 23.37
N GLY A 525 23.15 13.29 23.90
CA GLY A 525 22.97 14.17 25.05
C GLY A 525 23.39 13.58 26.40
N CYS A 526 23.18 14.36 27.45
CA CYS A 526 23.40 13.95 28.84
C CYS A 526 22.42 14.69 29.76
N ILE A 527 21.65 13.97 30.58
CA ILE A 527 20.55 14.53 31.38
C ILE A 527 20.83 14.44 32.88
N LYS A 528 20.46 15.46 33.66
CA LYS A 528 20.60 15.46 35.13
C LYS A 528 19.37 14.90 35.84
N THR A 529 18.21 15.21 35.27
CA THR A 529 16.87 14.84 35.72
C THR A 529 16.05 14.39 34.53
N PHE A 530 15.27 13.33 34.69
CA PHE A 530 14.30 12.91 33.68
C PHE A 530 13.15 13.93 33.66
N SER A 531 13.00 14.64 32.55
CA SER A 531 11.82 15.47 32.27
C SER A 531 10.68 14.58 31.77
N HIS A 532 9.43 14.96 32.04
CA HIS A 532 8.25 14.26 31.50
C HIS A 532 8.20 14.38 29.96
N LEU A 533 8.69 13.34 29.28
CA LEU A 533 8.49 13.11 27.85
C LEU A 533 7.18 12.33 27.63
N SER A 534 6.64 12.41 26.41
CA SER A 534 5.34 11.82 26.08
C SER A 534 5.36 10.29 26.12
N ASP A 535 4.37 9.69 26.76
CA ASP A 535 4.11 8.24 26.72
C ASP A 535 3.64 7.74 25.33
N GLN A 536 3.44 8.65 24.36
CA GLN A 536 3.14 8.34 22.95
C GLN A 536 4.35 8.52 22.01
N GLU A 537 5.50 8.96 22.51
CA GLU A 537 6.75 9.04 21.75
C GLU A 537 7.61 7.79 21.99
N TYR A 538 8.28 7.31 20.94
CA TYR A 538 9.00 6.03 20.93
C TYR A 538 10.42 6.20 20.37
N ILE A 539 11.38 5.50 20.95
CA ILE A 539 12.79 5.54 20.55
C ILE A 539 13.21 4.18 19.99
N GLY A 540 13.84 4.21 18.81
CA GLY A 540 14.55 3.09 18.20
C GLY A 540 16.06 3.37 18.19
N VAL A 541 16.84 2.48 18.81
CA VAL A 541 18.31 2.53 18.84
C VAL A 541 18.85 1.33 18.09
N ALA A 542 19.39 1.55 16.89
CA ALA A 542 19.98 0.51 16.07
C ALA A 542 21.51 0.57 16.15
N PHE A 543 22.14 -0.41 16.79
CA PHE A 543 23.58 -0.37 17.06
C PHE A 543 24.40 -0.63 15.80
N LEU A 544 25.45 0.19 15.61
CA LEU A 544 26.38 0.14 14.48
C LEU A 544 27.75 -0.43 14.86
N THR A 545 27.89 -1.02 16.06
CA THR A 545 29.15 -1.51 16.60
C THR A 545 28.92 -2.80 17.39
N ASN A 546 29.82 -3.78 17.23
CA ASN A 546 29.86 -5.02 18.01
C ASN A 546 30.75 -4.83 19.24
N ILE A 547 30.18 -4.95 20.45
CA ILE A 547 30.91 -4.90 21.72
C ILE A 547 30.62 -6.19 22.50
N ILE A 548 31.65 -7.03 22.64
CA ILE A 548 31.50 -8.43 23.06
C ILE A 548 31.85 -8.63 24.55
N ASP A 549 32.59 -7.69 25.16
CA ASP A 549 33.08 -7.80 26.54
C ASP A 549 32.08 -7.31 27.61
N GLY A 550 30.85 -6.95 27.21
CA GLY A 550 29.81 -6.46 28.10
C GLY A 550 29.91 -4.98 28.47
N THR A 551 30.88 -4.23 27.94
CA THR A 551 30.91 -2.76 28.09
C THR A 551 29.94 -2.06 27.13
N GLY A 552 29.81 -0.73 27.23
CA GLY A 552 29.02 0.06 26.27
C GLY A 552 27.51 -0.15 26.32
N GLN A 553 26.98 -0.87 27.31
CA GLN A 553 25.57 -1.25 27.38
C GLN A 553 24.62 -0.04 27.38
N LEU A 554 23.52 -0.17 26.64
CA LEU A 554 22.29 0.58 26.93
C LEU A 554 21.64 -0.07 28.15
N TYR A 555 21.25 0.72 29.14
CA TYR A 555 20.60 0.23 30.36
C TYR A 555 19.33 1.02 30.68
N PHE A 556 18.36 0.33 31.27
CA PHE A 556 17.10 0.92 31.73
C PHE A 556 17.06 1.00 33.25
N MET A 557 16.35 2.00 33.78
CA MET A 557 16.22 2.28 35.20
C MET A 557 14.76 2.36 35.64
N ASP A 558 14.54 2.20 36.94
CA ASP A 558 13.31 2.60 37.61
C ASP A 558 13.30 4.10 37.97
N LYS A 559 12.34 4.51 38.80
CA LYS A 559 12.20 5.89 39.28
C LYS A 559 13.26 6.27 40.32
N ASP A 560 13.84 5.27 40.99
CA ASP A 560 14.87 5.39 42.03
C ASP A 560 16.30 5.24 41.47
N LYS A 561 16.42 5.31 40.13
CA LYS A 561 17.66 5.20 39.33
C LYS A 561 18.40 3.87 39.50
N GLN A 562 17.74 2.81 39.96
CA GLN A 562 18.34 1.47 39.97
C GLN A 562 18.24 0.84 38.58
N ILE A 563 19.31 0.18 38.14
CA ILE A 563 19.33 -0.47 36.82
C ILE A 563 18.46 -1.73 36.86
N GLN A 564 17.42 -1.74 36.04
CA GLN A 564 16.46 -2.85 35.93
C GLN A 564 16.92 -3.93 34.94
N SER A 565 17.50 -3.50 33.82
CA SER A 565 17.89 -4.34 32.69
C SER A 565 18.97 -3.62 31.86
N SER A 566 19.76 -4.38 31.09
CA SER A 566 20.82 -3.83 30.25
C SER A 566 21.09 -4.71 29.04
N LEU A 567 21.63 -4.11 27.98
CA LEU A 567 21.76 -4.75 26.67
C LEU A 567 23.08 -4.35 26.00
N ALA A 568 23.88 -5.34 25.61
CA ALA A 568 25.15 -5.14 24.92
C ALA A 568 24.95 -4.69 23.45
N PRO A 569 25.70 -3.69 22.96
CA PRO A 569 25.67 -3.29 21.56
C PRO A 569 26.18 -4.38 20.63
N LYS A 570 25.40 -4.67 19.59
CA LYS A 570 25.73 -5.62 18.52
C LYS A 570 25.30 -5.02 17.19
N CYS A 571 26.11 -5.13 16.16
CA CYS A 571 25.74 -4.70 14.82
C CYS A 571 24.39 -5.32 14.40
N GLY A 572 23.48 -4.50 13.88
CA GLY A 572 22.16 -4.96 13.41
C GLY A 572 21.18 -5.31 14.53
N ARG A 573 21.49 -4.97 15.79
CA ARG A 573 20.54 -5.02 16.92
C ARG A 573 19.77 -3.71 17.01
N LEU A 574 18.46 -3.78 16.87
CA LEU A 574 17.53 -2.71 17.24
C LEU A 574 17.10 -2.89 18.71
N THR A 575 16.95 -1.79 19.43
CA THR A 575 16.26 -1.72 20.73
C THR A 575 15.17 -0.67 20.65
N ILE A 576 13.97 -1.01 21.12
CA ILE A 576 12.75 -0.21 21.08
C ILE A 576 12.31 0.04 22.52
N PHE A 577 11.94 1.28 22.83
CA PHE A 577 11.44 1.69 24.15
C PHE A 577 10.64 3.01 24.03
N LYS A 578 9.97 3.44 25.11
CA LYS A 578 9.27 4.73 25.11
C LYS A 578 10.23 5.90 25.32
N ALA A 579 9.91 7.07 24.82
CA ALA A 579 10.65 8.30 25.13
C ALA A 579 10.61 8.65 26.64
N SER A 580 9.58 8.19 27.35
CA SER A 580 9.42 8.31 28.80
C SER A 580 10.23 7.28 29.62
N ASP A 581 10.85 6.25 29.00
CA ASP A 581 11.65 5.27 29.72
C ASP A 581 12.96 5.88 30.24
N HIS A 582 13.18 5.78 31.56
CA HIS A 582 14.46 6.12 32.17
C HIS A 582 15.55 5.17 31.65
N HIS A 583 16.52 5.69 30.90
CA HIS A 583 17.60 4.90 30.32
C HIS A 583 18.93 5.64 30.39
N GLY A 584 20.03 4.94 30.10
CA GLY A 584 21.37 5.52 30.04
C GLY A 584 22.36 4.65 29.26
N VAL A 585 23.55 5.20 28.99
CA VAL A 585 24.62 4.51 28.24
C VAL A 585 25.86 4.36 29.11
N ASN A 586 26.34 3.12 29.27
CA ASN A 586 27.60 2.83 29.97
C ASN A 586 28.82 3.16 29.10
N PRO A 587 29.98 3.52 29.68
CA PRO A 587 31.25 3.63 28.95
C PRO A 587 31.63 2.31 28.26
N SER A 588 32.44 2.39 27.20
CA SER A 588 32.89 1.23 26.43
C SER A 588 34.40 1.09 26.36
N SER A 589 34.88 -0.16 26.27
CA SER A 589 36.29 -0.49 26.10
C SER A 589 36.82 -0.29 24.67
N VAL A 590 35.93 -0.26 23.67
CA VAL A 590 36.32 0.00 22.28
C VAL A 590 36.45 1.50 22.04
N ASN A 591 37.42 1.90 21.21
CA ASN A 591 37.77 3.31 20.97
C ASN A 591 36.58 4.20 20.58
N GLU A 592 35.57 3.63 19.90
CA GLU A 592 34.36 4.33 19.49
C GLU A 592 33.16 3.37 19.42
N ARG A 593 32.02 3.77 20.01
CA ARG A 593 30.73 3.06 20.03
C ARG A 593 29.70 3.87 19.26
N CYS A 594 29.18 3.32 18.16
CA CYS A 594 28.20 4.00 17.31
C CYS A 594 26.79 3.37 17.37
N SER A 595 25.76 4.22 17.33
CA SER A 595 24.34 3.86 17.22
C SER A 595 23.64 4.81 16.23
N LEU A 596 22.63 4.29 15.54
CA LEU A 596 21.62 5.09 14.85
C LEU A 596 20.44 5.27 15.81
N TYR A 597 20.21 6.51 16.21
CA TYR A 597 19.09 6.91 17.05
C TYR A 597 17.95 7.44 16.16
N VAL A 598 16.76 6.86 16.32
CA VAL A 598 15.52 7.25 15.64
C VAL A 598 14.46 7.56 16.71
N HIS A 599 13.88 8.76 16.66
CA HIS A 599 12.78 9.17 17.53
C HIS A 599 11.49 9.25 16.73
N LEU A 600 10.42 8.64 17.23
CA LEU A 600 9.11 8.54 16.58
C LEU A 600 8.02 9.19 17.43
N THR A 601 7.00 9.69 16.75
CA THR A 601 5.89 10.45 17.34
C THR A 601 4.56 10.13 16.66
N SER A 602 3.46 10.18 17.40
CA SER A 602 2.09 10.11 16.87
C SER A 602 1.65 11.43 16.20
N ASN A 603 2.33 12.54 16.46
CA ASN A 603 1.96 13.87 15.98
C ASN A 603 2.57 14.17 14.60
N VAL A 604 1.72 14.22 13.56
CA VAL A 604 2.13 14.54 12.17
C VAL A 604 2.81 15.90 12.01
N ASN A 605 2.56 16.85 12.93
CA ASN A 605 3.19 18.18 12.87
C ASN A 605 4.69 18.15 13.25
N ASP A 606 5.12 17.12 13.99
CA ASP A 606 6.50 16.90 14.41
C ASP A 606 7.34 16.11 13.37
N ASP A 607 6.79 15.79 12.18
CA ASP A 607 7.47 15.01 11.13
C ASP A 607 8.74 15.69 10.57
N ASP A 608 9.86 14.97 10.57
CA ASP A 608 11.16 15.42 10.07
C ASP A 608 11.19 15.44 8.53
N LYS A 609 10.84 16.61 8.00
CA LYS A 609 10.85 16.96 6.58
C LYS A 609 12.23 16.77 5.91
N SER A 610 13.32 16.57 6.66
CA SER A 610 14.65 16.24 6.13
C SER A 610 14.63 15.00 5.23
N GLN A 611 13.81 13.98 5.53
CA GLN A 611 13.72 12.79 4.67
C GLN A 611 13.26 13.13 3.24
N ARG A 612 12.34 14.08 3.10
CA ARG A 612 11.83 14.55 1.80
C ARG A 612 12.94 15.27 1.03
N GLN A 613 13.74 16.08 1.71
CA GLN A 613 14.92 16.76 1.15
C GLN A 613 15.99 15.76 0.66
N VAL A 614 16.23 14.67 1.38
CA VAL A 614 17.14 13.59 0.90
C VAL A 614 16.57 12.91 -0.33
N LYS A 615 15.28 12.55 -0.36
CA LYS A 615 14.66 11.92 -1.55
C LYS A 615 14.77 12.82 -2.79
N GLU A 616 14.54 14.13 -2.64
CA GLU A 616 14.79 15.10 -3.72
C GLU A 616 16.26 15.19 -4.14
N PHE A 617 17.19 15.20 -3.20
CA PHE A 617 18.63 15.25 -3.49
C PHE A 617 19.09 14.00 -4.27
N LEU A 618 18.69 12.81 -3.82
CA LEU A 618 18.97 11.55 -4.50
C LEU A 618 18.33 11.51 -5.89
N LYS A 619 17.07 11.97 -6.03
CA LYS A 619 16.40 12.13 -7.33
C LYS A 619 17.23 13.00 -8.28
N LYS A 620 17.61 14.20 -7.85
CA LYS A 620 18.41 15.16 -8.64
C LYS A 620 19.80 14.60 -8.99
N MET A 621 20.40 13.79 -8.12
CA MET A 621 21.67 13.11 -8.38
C MET A 621 21.54 12.00 -9.43
N ASP A 622 20.49 11.18 -9.34
CA ASP A 622 20.25 10.10 -10.29
C ASP A 622 19.81 10.62 -11.66
N GLU A 623 18.92 11.60 -11.71
CA GLU A 623 18.60 12.39 -12.90
C GLU A 623 19.87 13.01 -13.52
N GLY A 624 20.79 13.49 -12.68
CA GLY A 624 22.10 13.99 -13.08
C GLY A 624 22.99 12.95 -13.77
N ARG A 625 22.81 11.66 -13.48
CA ARG A 625 23.53 10.52 -14.06
C ARG A 625 22.82 9.91 -15.26
N THR A 626 21.48 9.97 -15.30
CA THR A 626 20.64 9.50 -16.40
C THR A 626 20.40 10.58 -17.46
N LYS A 627 21.20 11.65 -17.48
CA LYS A 627 21.23 12.71 -18.51
C LYS A 627 21.59 12.21 -19.92
N GLN A 628 20.65 11.49 -20.54
CA GLN A 628 20.17 11.92 -21.85
C GLN A 628 19.68 13.39 -21.68
N PRO A 629 20.08 14.36 -22.52
CA PRO A 629 19.52 15.70 -22.42
C PRO A 629 18.00 15.67 -22.62
N SER A 630 17.29 16.66 -22.08
CA SER A 630 15.82 16.82 -22.16
C SER A 630 15.31 17.19 -23.56
N GLU A 631 16.12 16.88 -24.58
CA GLU A 631 15.93 17.11 -26.01
C GLU A 631 15.93 15.79 -26.80
N VAL A 632 16.42 14.68 -26.23
CA VAL A 632 16.46 13.38 -26.91
C VAL A 632 15.06 12.79 -26.97
N ASN A 633 14.56 12.59 -28.19
CA ASN A 633 13.22 12.10 -28.42
C ASN A 633 13.12 10.61 -28.05
N ASN A 634 12.02 10.18 -27.41
CA ASN A 634 11.75 8.75 -27.16
C ASN A 634 11.77 7.94 -28.47
N THR A 635 11.35 8.53 -29.59
CA THR A 635 11.46 7.92 -30.93
C THR A 635 12.90 7.65 -31.35
N GLU A 636 13.87 8.51 -31.01
CA GLU A 636 15.28 8.33 -31.38
C GLU A 636 15.94 7.20 -30.58
N ILE A 637 15.62 7.07 -29.28
CA ILE A 637 16.11 5.97 -28.44
C ILE A 637 15.52 4.64 -28.90
N LEU A 638 14.23 4.61 -29.25
CA LEU A 638 13.59 3.41 -29.83
C LEU A 638 14.17 3.07 -31.21
N GLN A 639 14.48 4.08 -32.04
CA GLN A 639 15.15 3.85 -33.33
C GLN A 639 16.57 3.28 -33.13
N GLN A 640 17.34 3.76 -32.15
CA GLN A 640 18.65 3.18 -31.82
C GLN A 640 18.54 1.69 -31.44
N PHE A 641 17.49 1.28 -30.72
CA PHE A 641 17.22 -0.13 -30.45
C PHE A 641 16.87 -0.91 -31.74
N TYR A 642 16.04 -0.35 -32.62
CA TYR A 642 15.71 -0.99 -33.91
C TYR A 642 16.93 -1.13 -34.83
N ASP A 643 17.80 -0.12 -34.87
CA ASP A 643 19.06 -0.12 -35.63
C ASP A 643 20.09 -1.12 -35.07
N GLN A 644 20.04 -1.38 -33.75
CA GLN A 644 20.81 -2.44 -33.09
C GLN A 644 20.18 -3.84 -33.26
N GLY A 645 19.01 -3.95 -33.89
CA GLY A 645 18.36 -5.21 -34.22
C GLY A 645 17.31 -5.70 -33.22
N VAL A 646 17.05 -4.95 -32.14
CA VAL A 646 15.95 -5.22 -31.20
C VAL A 646 14.60 -5.03 -31.92
N LYS A 647 13.62 -5.88 -31.64
CA LYS A 647 12.29 -5.84 -32.28
C LYS A 647 11.18 -6.09 -31.26
N ILE A 648 10.20 -5.20 -31.20
CA ILE A 648 8.95 -5.46 -30.48
C ILE A 648 8.17 -6.52 -31.28
N ILE A 649 7.83 -7.63 -30.63
CA ILE A 649 7.17 -8.79 -31.26
C ILE A 649 5.66 -8.78 -30.95
N GLN A 650 5.29 -8.40 -29.73
CA GLN A 650 3.92 -8.27 -29.25
C GLN A 650 3.86 -7.10 -28.27
N ALA A 651 2.79 -6.30 -28.29
CA ALA A 651 2.62 -5.23 -27.32
C ALA A 651 1.16 -4.93 -26.98
N GLY A 652 0.96 -4.48 -25.73
CA GLY A 652 -0.26 -3.84 -25.27
C GLY A 652 -1.53 -4.69 -25.32
N GLU A 653 -2.65 -3.98 -25.28
CA GLU A 653 -4.00 -4.52 -25.07
C GLU A 653 -4.47 -5.46 -26.19
N LYS A 654 -3.90 -5.33 -27.40
CA LYS A 654 -4.25 -6.13 -28.58
C LYS A 654 -3.52 -7.48 -28.62
N ASP A 655 -2.19 -7.47 -28.46
CA ASP A 655 -1.37 -8.66 -28.69
C ASP A 655 -1.05 -9.42 -27.37
N LEU A 656 -1.10 -8.73 -26.23
CA LEU A 656 -0.76 -9.27 -24.90
C LEU A 656 -1.88 -9.14 -23.85
N LEU A 657 -3.08 -8.68 -24.24
CA LEU A 657 -4.27 -8.55 -23.38
C LEU A 657 -4.09 -7.67 -22.12
N GLY A 658 -3.14 -6.75 -22.11
CA GLY A 658 -2.96 -5.77 -21.03
C GLY A 658 -2.16 -4.55 -21.48
N ARG A 659 -2.47 -3.38 -20.89
CA ARG A 659 -2.09 -2.07 -21.46
C ARG A 659 -0.59 -1.77 -21.37
N GLU A 660 0.06 -2.18 -20.29
CA GLU A 660 1.47 -1.89 -19.99
C GLU A 660 2.36 -3.12 -20.16
N ARG A 661 2.11 -3.93 -21.20
CA ARG A 661 2.84 -5.18 -21.50
C ARG A 661 3.60 -5.08 -22.81
N LEU A 662 4.83 -5.61 -22.86
CA LEU A 662 5.62 -5.76 -24.10
C LEU A 662 6.40 -7.07 -24.13
N VAL A 663 6.62 -7.60 -25.34
CA VAL A 663 7.60 -8.64 -25.65
C VAL A 663 8.52 -8.13 -26.75
N ALA A 664 9.83 -8.23 -26.53
CA ALA A 664 10.85 -7.75 -27.48
C ALA A 664 12.00 -8.76 -27.63
N ASP A 665 12.38 -9.07 -28.87
CA ASP A 665 13.52 -9.94 -29.17
C ASP A 665 14.77 -9.13 -29.51
N GLY A 666 15.95 -9.69 -29.27
CA GLY A 666 17.25 -9.15 -29.71
C GLY A 666 18.02 -8.31 -28.69
N LEU A 667 17.63 -8.29 -27.41
CA LEU A 667 18.34 -7.51 -26.38
C LEU A 667 19.68 -8.12 -25.93
N ALA A 668 19.98 -9.34 -26.36
CA ALA A 668 21.23 -10.04 -26.14
C ALA A 668 21.49 -11.00 -27.31
N THR A 669 22.76 -11.20 -27.67
CA THR A 669 23.18 -12.21 -28.62
C THR A 669 23.37 -13.58 -27.96
N GLU A 670 23.39 -14.66 -28.75
CA GLU A 670 23.62 -16.04 -28.26
C GLU A 670 24.95 -16.20 -27.50
N GLU A 671 25.99 -15.43 -27.86
CA GLU A 671 27.27 -15.41 -27.12
C GLU A 671 27.09 -14.78 -25.72
N GLU A 672 26.39 -13.65 -25.65
CA GLU A 672 26.14 -12.93 -24.40
C GLU A 672 25.21 -13.71 -23.46
N CYS A 673 24.15 -14.31 -24.02
CA CYS A 673 23.30 -15.30 -23.36
C CYS A 673 24.13 -16.45 -22.78
N SER A 674 24.97 -17.09 -23.60
CA SER A 674 25.85 -18.18 -23.16
C SER A 674 26.83 -17.75 -22.06
N ARG A 675 27.37 -16.53 -22.15
CA ARG A 675 28.25 -15.94 -21.13
C ARG A 675 27.52 -15.67 -19.82
N LEU A 676 26.29 -15.15 -19.85
CA LEU A 676 25.46 -14.96 -18.65
C LEU A 676 25.09 -16.30 -18.01
N ILE A 677 24.71 -17.31 -18.79
CA ILE A 677 24.45 -18.67 -18.28
C ILE A 677 25.72 -19.27 -17.62
N ASN A 678 26.90 -19.06 -18.22
CA ASN A 678 28.18 -19.49 -17.65
C ASN A 678 28.52 -18.74 -16.35
N LEU A 679 28.17 -17.45 -16.23
CA LEU A 679 28.27 -16.69 -14.98
C LEU A 679 27.40 -17.33 -13.88
N THR A 680 26.15 -17.73 -14.17
CA THR A 680 25.31 -18.44 -13.19
C THR A 680 25.91 -19.79 -12.81
N ARG A 681 26.44 -20.56 -13.78
CA ARG A 681 27.05 -21.89 -13.53
C ARG A 681 28.33 -21.81 -12.69
N LYS A 682 29.15 -20.76 -12.85
CA LYS A 682 30.37 -20.53 -12.06
C LYS A 682 30.11 -19.87 -10.71
N GLY A 683 29.09 -19.02 -10.62
CA GLY A 683 28.89 -18.10 -9.51
C GLY A 683 27.67 -18.35 -8.64
N GLY A 684 26.64 -19.03 -9.13
CA GLY A 684 25.33 -19.12 -8.48
C GLY A 684 25.32 -19.90 -7.16
N LEU A 685 24.23 -19.75 -6.42
CA LEU A 685 23.87 -20.54 -5.24
C LEU A 685 22.56 -21.28 -5.48
N TYR A 686 22.51 -22.56 -5.13
CA TYR A 686 21.24 -23.28 -5.12
C TYR A 686 20.36 -22.74 -3.98
N GLY A 687 19.13 -22.34 -4.31
CA GLY A 687 18.24 -21.71 -3.34
C GLY A 687 18.65 -20.30 -2.89
N ASP A 688 19.33 -19.50 -3.74
CA ASP A 688 19.62 -18.08 -3.45
C ASP A 688 18.33 -17.32 -3.13
N GLY A 689 18.28 -16.60 -2.01
CA GLY A 689 17.05 -15.96 -1.51
C GLY A 689 16.02 -16.89 -0.84
N TYR A 690 16.18 -18.23 -0.89
CA TYR A 690 15.24 -19.21 -0.31
C TYR A 690 15.85 -20.04 0.84
N LYS A 691 16.76 -19.45 1.63
CA LYS A 691 17.50 -20.11 2.72
C LYS A 691 18.26 -21.39 2.29
N GLY A 692 18.67 -21.48 1.03
CA GLY A 692 19.32 -22.68 0.48
C GLY A 692 18.35 -23.79 0.04
N THR A 693 17.04 -23.56 0.08
CA THR A 693 16.02 -24.50 -0.42
C THR A 693 16.18 -24.63 -1.93
N THR A 694 16.69 -25.77 -2.39
CA THR A 694 17.07 -25.96 -3.80
C THR A 694 15.87 -26.15 -4.73
N SER A 695 14.67 -26.38 -4.19
CA SER A 695 13.40 -26.58 -4.92
C SER A 695 12.26 -25.74 -4.30
N PRO A 696 12.29 -24.40 -4.42
CA PRO A 696 11.45 -23.54 -3.59
C PRO A 696 9.97 -23.40 -4.03
N HIS A 697 9.57 -23.94 -5.19
CA HIS A 697 8.18 -23.83 -5.71
C HIS A 697 7.59 -25.16 -6.20
N THR A 698 8.42 -26.04 -6.75
CA THR A 698 8.04 -27.39 -7.18
C THR A 698 9.23 -28.32 -6.92
N ASP A 699 8.97 -29.50 -6.34
CA ASP A 699 9.99 -30.51 -6.08
C ASP A 699 10.66 -31.01 -7.36
N SER A 700 10.02 -30.81 -8.51
CA SER A 700 10.44 -31.26 -9.84
C SER A 700 11.59 -30.45 -10.46
N GLU A 701 11.98 -29.31 -9.86
CA GLU A 701 13.00 -28.41 -10.40
C GLU A 701 14.10 -28.12 -9.37
N THR A 702 15.32 -27.84 -9.85
CA THR A 702 16.36 -27.18 -9.05
C THR A 702 16.51 -25.72 -9.43
N PHE A 703 16.58 -24.84 -8.44
CA PHE A 703 16.75 -23.40 -8.58
C PHE A 703 18.18 -22.99 -8.23
N LEU A 704 18.82 -22.29 -9.16
CA LEU A 704 20.16 -21.71 -9.05
C LEU A 704 20.05 -20.20 -9.28
N GLY A 705 20.45 -19.38 -8.31
CA GLY A 705 20.34 -17.92 -8.35
C GLY A 705 21.68 -17.21 -8.19
N LEU A 706 21.80 -16.02 -8.78
CA LEU A 706 22.97 -15.15 -8.68
C LEU A 706 22.56 -13.67 -8.74
N ASN A 707 22.63 -13.01 -7.59
CA ASN A 707 22.46 -11.56 -7.46
C ASN A 707 23.74 -10.76 -7.80
N ILE A 708 23.59 -9.47 -8.14
CA ILE A 708 24.68 -8.56 -8.55
C ILE A 708 25.73 -8.36 -7.45
N SER A 709 25.35 -8.38 -6.17
CA SER A 709 26.29 -8.28 -5.04
C SER A 709 27.29 -9.43 -5.07
N ARG A 710 26.79 -10.66 -5.19
CA ARG A 710 27.60 -11.87 -5.26
C ARG A 710 28.43 -11.94 -6.53
N ALA A 711 27.88 -11.55 -7.68
CA ALA A 711 28.63 -11.43 -8.94
C ALA A 711 29.84 -10.48 -8.78
N SER A 712 29.66 -9.35 -8.07
CA SER A 712 30.72 -8.39 -7.78
C SER A 712 31.77 -8.93 -6.81
N LYS A 713 31.36 -9.65 -5.75
CA LYS A 713 32.29 -10.32 -4.81
C LYS A 713 33.14 -11.39 -5.54
N LEU A 714 32.57 -12.12 -6.50
CA LEU A 714 33.31 -13.08 -7.35
C LEU A 714 34.34 -12.40 -8.28
N VAL A 715 34.06 -11.20 -8.77
CA VAL A 715 35.04 -10.37 -9.52
C VAL A 715 36.21 -9.94 -8.63
N GLN A 716 35.94 -9.47 -7.41
CA GLN A 716 37.00 -9.12 -6.45
C GLN A 716 37.89 -10.33 -6.11
N GLN A 717 37.29 -11.51 -6.00
CA GLN A 717 37.96 -12.80 -5.78
C GLN A 717 38.67 -13.34 -7.03
N LYS A 718 38.55 -12.66 -8.19
CA LYS A 718 39.06 -13.09 -9.52
C LYS A 718 38.49 -14.42 -10.02
N ALA A 719 37.38 -14.90 -9.44
CA ALA A 719 36.71 -16.14 -9.85
C ALA A 719 35.94 -15.98 -11.18
N VAL A 720 35.52 -14.75 -11.50
CA VAL A 720 34.91 -14.39 -12.81
C VAL A 720 35.51 -13.08 -13.34
N SER A 721 35.47 -12.90 -14.66
CA SER A 721 36.00 -11.69 -15.32
C SER A 721 35.11 -10.47 -15.07
N MET A 722 35.70 -9.29 -14.89
CA MET A 722 34.99 -8.00 -14.84
C MET A 722 33.99 -7.86 -16.00
N ASN A 723 34.40 -8.24 -17.21
CA ASN A 723 33.64 -8.07 -18.44
C ASN A 723 32.33 -8.88 -18.48
N ILE A 724 32.19 -9.91 -17.64
CA ILE A 724 30.97 -10.74 -17.60
C ILE A 724 29.92 -10.15 -16.63
N VAL A 725 30.36 -9.43 -15.60
CA VAL A 725 29.47 -8.68 -14.70
C VAL A 725 29.11 -7.33 -15.31
N GLN A 726 30.05 -6.68 -16.00
CA GLN A 726 29.78 -5.49 -16.81
C GLN A 726 28.71 -5.78 -17.87
N LEU A 727 28.83 -6.90 -18.61
CA LEU A 727 27.79 -7.36 -19.54
C LEU A 727 26.41 -7.50 -18.89
N ALA A 728 26.33 -8.10 -17.68
CA ALA A 728 25.08 -8.23 -16.95
C ALA A 728 24.49 -6.87 -16.54
N LEU A 729 25.33 -5.89 -16.19
CA LEU A 729 24.91 -4.52 -15.90
C LEU A 729 24.41 -3.80 -17.16
N ASP A 730 25.08 -3.96 -18.30
CA ASP A 730 24.77 -3.23 -19.53
C ASP A 730 23.50 -3.77 -20.20
N ILE A 731 23.35 -5.10 -20.31
CA ILE A 731 22.13 -5.72 -20.84
C ILE A 731 20.90 -5.40 -19.98
N SER A 732 21.05 -5.38 -18.65
CA SER A 732 19.95 -4.95 -17.78
C SER A 732 19.62 -3.45 -17.93
N GLU A 733 20.60 -2.59 -18.18
CA GLU A 733 20.38 -1.17 -18.47
C GLU A 733 19.63 -0.97 -19.80
N MET A 734 19.97 -1.74 -20.83
CA MET A 734 19.22 -1.77 -22.11
C MET A 734 17.76 -2.19 -21.90
N SER A 735 17.52 -3.26 -21.13
CA SER A 735 16.17 -3.68 -20.73
C SER A 735 15.39 -2.56 -20.05
N ARG A 736 15.98 -1.92 -19.03
CA ARG A 736 15.32 -0.84 -18.28
C ARG A 736 14.96 0.34 -19.18
N LEU A 737 15.89 0.77 -20.03
CA LEU A 737 15.68 1.88 -20.96
C LEU A 737 14.63 1.55 -22.03
N LEU A 738 14.62 0.32 -22.56
CA LEU A 738 13.59 -0.12 -23.51
C LEU A 738 12.20 -0.10 -22.88
N VAL A 739 12.03 -0.65 -21.69
CA VAL A 739 10.74 -0.65 -20.96
C VAL A 739 10.29 0.78 -20.68
N GLU A 740 11.17 1.64 -20.18
CA GLU A 740 10.88 3.05 -19.88
C GLU A 740 10.43 3.84 -21.12
N LYS A 741 11.14 3.69 -22.25
CA LYS A 741 10.84 4.46 -23.48
C LYS A 741 9.69 3.86 -24.29
N PHE A 742 9.56 2.53 -24.34
CA PHE A 742 8.46 1.89 -25.07
C PHE A 742 7.10 2.12 -24.39
N LEU A 743 7.04 2.05 -23.04
CA LEU A 743 5.84 2.40 -22.28
C LEU A 743 5.64 3.91 -22.13
N ASN A 744 6.53 4.74 -22.70
CA ASN A 744 6.48 6.21 -22.69
C ASN A 744 6.29 6.80 -21.28
N LEU A 745 7.08 6.30 -20.31
CA LEU A 745 6.88 6.63 -18.90
C LEU A 745 7.28 8.07 -18.57
N SER A 746 6.43 8.76 -17.79
CA SER A 746 6.64 10.14 -17.32
C SER A 746 7.71 10.29 -16.24
N HIS A 747 8.23 9.17 -15.72
CA HIS A 747 9.21 9.11 -14.65
C HIS A 747 10.30 8.09 -15.01
N PRO A 748 11.59 8.37 -14.72
CA PRO A 748 12.65 7.41 -14.96
C PRO A 748 12.46 6.16 -14.10
N LEU A 749 12.81 5.01 -14.65
CA LEU A 749 12.86 3.77 -13.90
C LEU A 749 14.20 3.62 -13.18
N TYR A 750 14.17 3.09 -11.97
CA TYR A 750 15.35 2.67 -11.22
C TYR A 750 15.30 1.17 -10.97
N PHE A 751 16.44 0.49 -10.92
CA PHE A 751 16.48 -0.91 -10.45
C PHE A 751 16.12 -0.96 -8.97
N GLU A 752 15.20 -1.83 -8.60
CA GLU A 752 14.93 -2.21 -7.21
C GLU A 752 15.78 -3.43 -6.84
N TYR A 753 15.74 -4.46 -7.71
CA TYR A 753 16.52 -5.68 -7.58
C TYR A 753 16.82 -6.30 -8.96
N THR A 754 17.95 -7.00 -9.06
CA THR A 754 18.39 -7.71 -10.27
C THR A 754 18.89 -9.10 -9.90
N HIS A 755 18.25 -10.15 -10.46
CA HIS A 755 18.54 -11.54 -10.14
C HIS A 755 18.71 -12.39 -11.41
N LEU A 756 19.92 -12.89 -11.65
CA LEU A 756 20.20 -13.86 -12.70
C LEU A 756 19.85 -15.26 -12.19
N VAL A 757 18.89 -15.92 -12.82
CA VAL A 757 18.27 -17.17 -12.33
C VAL A 757 18.29 -18.28 -13.37
N CYS A 758 18.45 -19.53 -12.92
CA CYS A 758 18.26 -20.73 -13.71
C CYS A 758 17.39 -21.75 -12.97
N ARG A 759 16.46 -22.38 -13.69
CA ARG A 759 15.56 -23.45 -13.24
C ARG A 759 15.83 -24.69 -14.08
N THR A 760 16.22 -25.80 -13.45
CA THR A 760 16.62 -27.03 -14.16
C THR A 760 15.68 -28.17 -13.79
N ALA A 761 15.11 -28.86 -14.79
CA ALA A 761 14.28 -30.02 -14.56
C ALA A 761 15.06 -31.14 -13.85
N LYS A 762 14.45 -31.79 -12.87
CA LYS A 762 14.90 -33.09 -12.34
C LYS A 762 14.33 -34.23 -13.20
N GLU A 763 14.93 -35.41 -13.11
CA GLU A 763 14.43 -36.61 -13.77
C GLU A 763 12.99 -36.92 -13.31
N ALA A 764 12.13 -37.30 -14.26
CA ALA A 764 10.70 -37.41 -14.02
C ALA A 764 10.32 -38.73 -13.33
N ASN A 765 9.58 -38.62 -12.23
CA ASN A 765 8.69 -39.70 -11.80
C ASN A 765 7.50 -39.79 -12.79
N GLU A 766 6.90 -40.98 -12.93
CA GLU A 766 5.96 -41.38 -14.01
C GLU A 766 4.57 -40.69 -14.03
N LYS A 767 4.44 -39.47 -13.51
CA LYS A 767 3.20 -38.68 -13.52
C LYS A 767 3.18 -37.69 -14.68
N ASP A 768 1.98 -37.41 -15.17
CA ASP A 768 1.73 -36.22 -15.99
C ASP A 768 2.10 -34.95 -15.19
N ARG A 769 2.71 -33.98 -15.87
CA ARG A 769 3.22 -32.70 -15.34
C ARG A 769 2.82 -31.51 -16.21
N SER A 770 1.87 -31.68 -17.14
CA SER A 770 1.40 -30.62 -18.05
C SER A 770 0.91 -29.35 -17.33
N ASP A 771 0.34 -29.49 -16.13
CA ASP A 771 -0.15 -28.41 -15.27
C ASP A 771 0.81 -28.01 -14.12
N ASP A 772 2.03 -28.56 -14.06
CA ASP A 772 3.07 -28.18 -13.08
C ASP A 772 3.61 -26.77 -13.40
N LEU A 773 4.01 -26.02 -12.37
CA LEU A 773 4.44 -24.61 -12.48
C LEU A 773 5.84 -24.40 -11.90
N SER A 774 6.76 -23.86 -12.71
CA SER A 774 8.09 -23.39 -12.30
C SER A 774 7.97 -22.19 -11.36
N HIS A 775 6.92 -21.38 -11.54
CA HIS A 775 6.53 -20.32 -10.63
C HIS A 775 4.99 -20.18 -10.60
N PRO A 776 4.34 -20.16 -9.41
CA PRO A 776 2.89 -20.00 -9.29
C PRO A 776 2.42 -18.63 -9.79
N VAL A 777 1.11 -18.52 -10.06
CA VAL A 777 0.46 -17.26 -10.43
C VAL A 777 0.46 -16.29 -9.26
N HIS A 778 1.00 -15.10 -9.49
CA HIS A 778 1.20 -14.03 -8.51
C HIS A 778 1.29 -12.66 -9.22
N ALA A 779 1.38 -11.59 -8.43
CA ALA A 779 1.87 -10.27 -8.86
C ALA A 779 3.18 -9.95 -8.09
N ASP A 780 3.94 -8.97 -8.57
CA ASP A 780 5.24 -8.59 -7.99
C ASP A 780 5.15 -7.53 -6.89
N ASN A 781 4.02 -6.84 -6.75
CA ASN A 781 3.82 -5.73 -5.80
C ASN A 781 2.56 -5.83 -4.91
N CYS A 782 1.81 -6.93 -4.97
CA CYS A 782 0.58 -7.15 -4.19
C CYS A 782 0.25 -8.64 -3.98
N ASP A 783 -0.45 -8.95 -2.88
CA ASP A 783 -0.79 -10.32 -2.48
C ASP A 783 -2.09 -10.78 -3.16
N LEU A 784 -2.01 -11.70 -4.14
CA LEU A 784 -3.18 -12.29 -4.82
C LEU A 784 -4.01 -13.18 -3.88
N GLN A 785 -5.24 -12.76 -3.60
CA GLN A 785 -6.20 -13.45 -2.74
C GLN A 785 -7.02 -14.53 -3.48
N PRO A 786 -7.67 -15.47 -2.76
CA PRO A 786 -8.52 -16.50 -3.38
C PRO A 786 -9.74 -15.97 -4.16
N ASP A 787 -10.23 -14.78 -3.84
CA ASP A 787 -11.36 -14.13 -4.51
C ASP A 787 -10.97 -13.35 -5.79
N GLY A 788 -9.66 -13.31 -6.11
CA GLY A 788 -9.11 -12.55 -7.23
C GLY A 788 -8.83 -11.08 -6.94
N THR A 789 -8.95 -10.61 -5.70
CA THR A 789 -8.41 -9.31 -5.30
C THR A 789 -6.88 -9.39 -5.13
N CYS A 790 -6.20 -8.25 -5.24
CA CYS A 790 -4.79 -8.12 -4.88
C CYS A 790 -4.67 -7.13 -3.71
N ILE A 791 -4.20 -7.59 -2.55
CA ILE A 791 -4.05 -6.73 -1.38
C ILE A 791 -2.61 -6.22 -1.33
N VAL A 792 -2.45 -4.91 -1.41
CA VAL A 792 -1.17 -4.22 -1.25
C VAL A 792 -0.84 -4.12 0.24
N ARG A 793 0.23 -4.79 0.69
CA ARG A 793 0.72 -4.77 2.08
C ARG A 793 2.20 -4.40 2.13
N GLU A 794 2.69 -3.99 3.29
CA GLU A 794 4.11 -3.64 3.50
C GLU A 794 5.07 -4.80 3.13
N THR A 795 4.62 -6.05 3.27
CA THR A 795 5.34 -7.27 2.87
C THR A 795 5.32 -7.55 1.36
N SER A 796 4.44 -6.90 0.60
CA SER A 796 4.17 -7.21 -0.81
C SER A 796 5.13 -6.55 -1.82
N PHE A 797 6.21 -5.91 -1.37
CA PHE A 797 7.15 -5.14 -2.23
C PHE A 797 6.49 -3.98 -3.01
N MET A 798 5.61 -3.21 -2.33
CA MET A 798 4.83 -2.09 -2.90
C MET A 798 5.66 -1.05 -3.69
N GLN A 799 6.96 -0.93 -3.41
CA GLN A 799 7.90 -0.08 -4.15
C GLN A 799 8.08 -0.48 -5.63
N ARG A 800 7.65 -1.67 -6.04
CA ARG A 800 7.77 -2.19 -7.41
C ARG A 800 6.66 -1.67 -8.30
N HIS A 801 7.05 -1.07 -9.42
CA HIS A 801 6.16 -0.42 -10.38
C HIS A 801 6.11 -1.18 -11.71
N TYR A 802 7.26 -1.69 -12.17
CA TYR A 802 7.36 -2.55 -13.35
C TYR A 802 8.34 -3.68 -13.09
N SER A 803 8.19 -4.75 -13.85
CA SER A 803 9.06 -5.92 -13.84
C SER A 803 9.48 -6.25 -15.28
N ALA A 804 10.64 -6.88 -15.42
CA ALA A 804 11.11 -7.36 -16.71
C ALA A 804 11.93 -8.64 -16.58
N ILE A 805 11.63 -9.62 -17.44
CA ILE A 805 12.30 -10.92 -17.51
C ILE A 805 12.96 -11.03 -18.87
N LEU A 806 14.30 -11.04 -18.90
CA LEU A 806 15.08 -11.31 -20.10
C LEU A 806 15.48 -12.78 -20.14
N TYR A 807 14.95 -13.53 -21.11
CA TYR A 807 15.30 -14.93 -21.31
C TYR A 807 16.65 -15.10 -22.01
N LEU A 808 17.37 -16.16 -21.66
CA LEU A 808 18.76 -16.39 -22.08
C LEU A 808 18.93 -17.65 -22.95
N ASN A 809 17.88 -18.45 -23.16
CA ASN A 809 17.95 -19.65 -24.00
C ASN A 809 16.56 -20.15 -24.43
N GLU A 810 16.52 -21.01 -25.45
CA GLU A 810 15.31 -21.68 -25.98
C GLU A 810 15.41 -23.23 -26.03
N ASP A 811 16.52 -23.83 -25.60
CA ASP A 811 16.80 -25.27 -25.66
C ASP A 811 16.12 -26.08 -24.52
N ILE A 812 14.84 -25.81 -24.26
CA ILE A 812 14.08 -26.43 -23.17
C ILE A 812 12.71 -26.97 -23.60
N GLU A 813 12.11 -27.79 -22.74
CA GLU A 813 10.74 -28.28 -22.87
C GLU A 813 9.90 -27.72 -21.71
N GLY A 814 8.77 -27.07 -22.01
CA GLY A 814 8.03 -26.27 -21.04
C GLY A 814 8.73 -24.95 -20.68
N GLY A 815 8.50 -24.43 -19.49
CA GLY A 815 9.13 -23.18 -19.02
C GLY A 815 8.52 -21.87 -19.53
N ASP A 816 7.39 -21.93 -20.26
CA ASP A 816 6.68 -20.78 -20.82
C ASP A 816 6.27 -19.76 -19.74
N PHE A 817 6.53 -18.48 -20.00
CA PHE A 817 5.89 -17.37 -19.27
C PHE A 817 4.42 -17.30 -19.64
N PHE A 818 3.56 -16.87 -18.72
CA PHE A 818 2.20 -16.44 -19.08
C PHE A 818 1.67 -15.34 -18.17
N PHE A 819 0.92 -14.41 -18.76
CA PHE A 819 0.00 -13.56 -18.00
C PHE A 819 -1.27 -14.34 -17.65
N ALA A 820 -1.93 -13.98 -16.56
CA ALA A 820 -3.05 -14.69 -15.99
C ALA A 820 -4.22 -13.77 -15.63
N TYR A 821 -5.42 -14.35 -15.58
CA TYR A 821 -6.59 -13.74 -14.95
C TYR A 821 -6.52 -13.89 -13.42
N PRO A 822 -7.30 -13.11 -12.64
CA PRO A 822 -7.29 -13.19 -11.17
C PRO A 822 -7.67 -14.58 -10.62
N ASN A 823 -8.49 -15.35 -11.37
CA ASN A 823 -8.81 -16.75 -11.07
C ASN A 823 -7.69 -17.75 -11.42
N LYS A 824 -6.46 -17.25 -11.67
CA LYS A 824 -5.25 -18.01 -12.02
C LYS A 824 -5.27 -18.74 -13.37
N SER A 825 -6.30 -18.55 -14.20
CA SER A 825 -6.33 -19.08 -15.57
C SER A 825 -5.47 -18.26 -16.54
N VAL A 826 -4.91 -18.91 -17.56
CA VAL A 826 -3.97 -18.31 -18.53
C VAL A 826 -4.67 -17.29 -19.44
N GLN A 827 -4.06 -16.12 -19.64
CA GLN A 827 -4.46 -15.12 -20.64
C GLN A 827 -3.73 -15.33 -21.96
N VAL A 828 -2.40 -15.27 -21.92
CA VAL A 828 -1.50 -15.36 -23.08
C VAL A 828 -0.13 -15.85 -22.60
N SER A 829 0.48 -16.74 -23.38
CA SER A 829 1.80 -17.32 -23.08
C SER A 829 2.89 -16.74 -23.98
N VAL A 830 4.10 -16.62 -23.44
CA VAL A 830 5.29 -16.17 -24.17
C VAL A 830 6.39 -17.21 -23.99
N GLN A 831 6.83 -17.82 -25.10
CA GLN A 831 7.88 -18.83 -25.07
C GLN A 831 9.25 -18.20 -24.79
N PRO A 832 10.10 -18.82 -23.94
CA PRO A 832 11.42 -18.31 -23.61
C PRO A 832 12.40 -18.43 -24.78
N LYS A 833 13.26 -17.42 -24.96
CA LYS A 833 14.28 -17.36 -26.01
C LYS A 833 15.45 -16.47 -25.61
N CYS A 834 16.68 -16.77 -26.07
CA CYS A 834 17.82 -15.86 -25.88
C CYS A 834 17.50 -14.45 -26.41
N GLY A 835 17.75 -13.43 -25.60
CA GLY A 835 17.54 -12.03 -25.97
C GLY A 835 16.07 -11.61 -26.02
N ARG A 836 15.12 -12.48 -25.62
CA ARG A 836 13.69 -12.14 -25.50
C ARG A 836 13.37 -11.54 -24.14
N LEU A 837 13.01 -10.27 -24.13
CA LEU A 837 12.47 -9.56 -22.98
C LEU A 837 10.95 -9.69 -22.93
N VAL A 838 10.41 -9.92 -21.73
CA VAL A 838 9.01 -9.65 -21.37
C VAL A 838 9.02 -8.53 -20.32
N GLY A 839 8.35 -7.41 -20.60
CA GLY A 839 8.24 -6.26 -19.69
C GLY A 839 6.79 -5.94 -19.35
N PHE A 840 6.49 -5.65 -18.07
CA PHE A 840 5.12 -5.47 -17.58
C PHE A 840 5.02 -4.59 -16.32
N ASN A 841 3.83 -4.05 -16.03
CA ASN A 841 3.54 -3.43 -14.73
C ASN A 841 3.56 -4.49 -13.61
N ALA A 842 4.20 -4.18 -12.48
CA ALA A 842 4.41 -5.15 -11.39
C ALA A 842 3.10 -5.70 -10.75
N GLY A 843 1.96 -5.02 -10.94
CA GLY A 843 0.64 -5.53 -10.52
C GLY A 843 0.00 -6.56 -11.47
N GLU A 844 0.62 -6.84 -12.63
CA GLU A 844 0.08 -7.78 -13.62
C GLU A 844 0.25 -9.23 -13.15
N PHE A 845 -0.87 -9.96 -13.05
CA PHE A 845 -0.85 -11.37 -12.67
C PHE A 845 -0.14 -12.21 -13.72
N HIS A 846 0.85 -12.99 -13.29
CA HIS A 846 1.65 -13.83 -14.17
C HIS A 846 2.21 -15.05 -13.43
N GLY A 847 2.60 -16.06 -14.22
CA GLY A 847 3.21 -17.30 -13.75
C GLY A 847 4.15 -17.89 -14.80
N VAL A 848 4.78 -19.02 -14.48
CA VAL A 848 5.67 -19.72 -15.41
C VAL A 848 5.43 -21.23 -15.33
N ARG A 849 5.17 -21.87 -16.48
CA ARG A 849 5.00 -23.33 -16.58
C ARG A 849 6.26 -24.07 -16.15
N ALA A 850 6.11 -25.29 -15.66
CA ALA A 850 7.25 -26.12 -15.27
C ALA A 850 8.22 -26.34 -16.44
N VAL A 851 9.50 -26.41 -16.11
CA VAL A 851 10.52 -26.96 -16.99
C VAL A 851 10.38 -28.49 -16.91
N LEU A 852 9.98 -29.08 -18.03
CA LEU A 852 9.83 -30.53 -18.18
C LEU A 852 11.18 -31.16 -18.53
N LYS A 853 12.03 -30.44 -19.28
CA LYS A 853 13.35 -30.89 -19.72
C LYS A 853 14.29 -29.69 -19.94
N GLY A 854 15.57 -29.88 -19.62
CA GLY A 854 16.61 -28.86 -19.81
C GLY A 854 16.73 -27.87 -18.65
N GLN A 855 17.36 -26.73 -18.92
CA GLN A 855 17.67 -25.66 -17.96
C GLN A 855 17.21 -24.32 -18.51
N ARG A 856 16.16 -23.73 -17.95
CA ARG A 856 15.68 -22.39 -18.30
C ARG A 856 16.46 -21.35 -17.53
N CYS A 857 17.15 -20.44 -18.21
CA CYS A 857 17.83 -19.30 -17.58
C CYS A 857 17.24 -17.96 -18.01
N ALA A 858 17.17 -17.02 -17.07
CA ALA A 858 16.67 -15.67 -17.30
C ALA A 858 17.34 -14.66 -16.36
N LEU A 859 17.41 -13.39 -16.78
CA LEU A 859 17.74 -12.25 -15.93
C LEU A 859 16.43 -11.58 -15.53
N ALA A 860 16.04 -11.71 -14.27
CA ALA A 860 14.87 -11.05 -13.70
C ALA A 860 15.26 -9.69 -13.10
N MET A 861 14.46 -8.67 -13.41
CA MET A 861 14.69 -7.28 -13.02
C MET A 861 13.39 -6.67 -12.51
N TRP A 862 13.45 -6.00 -11.37
CA TRP A 862 12.34 -5.24 -10.81
C TRP A 862 12.68 -3.76 -10.80
N TYR A 863 11.70 -2.93 -11.14
CA TYR A 863 11.86 -1.48 -11.32
C TYR A 863 10.95 -0.66 -10.40
N THR A 864 11.46 0.47 -9.94
CA THR A 864 10.78 1.42 -9.07
C THR A 864 10.86 2.84 -9.63
N LYS A 865 9.86 3.67 -9.30
CA LYS A 865 9.86 5.13 -9.57
C LYS A 865 10.46 5.95 -8.40
N ASP A 866 10.68 5.34 -7.23
CA ASP A 866 11.25 6.02 -6.05
C ASP A 866 12.77 5.76 -5.93
N PRO A 867 13.63 6.79 -6.06
CA PRO A 867 15.08 6.63 -5.99
C PRO A 867 15.60 6.16 -4.62
N SER A 868 14.82 6.23 -3.53
CA SER A 868 15.27 5.63 -2.25
C SER A 868 15.41 4.10 -2.33
N TYR A 869 14.76 3.45 -3.29
CA TYR A 869 14.78 1.99 -3.49
C TYR A 869 15.80 1.49 -4.54
N VAL A 870 16.64 2.36 -5.12
CA VAL A 870 17.75 2.02 -6.06
C VAL A 870 18.62 0.86 -5.57
N GLU A 871 18.85 -0.15 -6.41
CA GLU A 871 19.62 -1.35 -6.09
C GLU A 871 21.07 -1.03 -5.66
N LEU A 872 21.36 -1.07 -4.35
CA LEU A 872 22.68 -0.68 -3.81
C LEU A 872 23.81 -1.60 -4.30
N SER A 873 23.54 -2.88 -4.54
CA SER A 873 24.49 -3.82 -5.15
C SER A 873 24.94 -3.38 -6.55
N ARG A 874 24.08 -2.71 -7.31
CA ARG A 874 24.41 -2.16 -8.63
C ARG A 874 25.37 -0.97 -8.54
N ILE A 875 25.25 -0.13 -7.51
CA ILE A 875 26.18 0.98 -7.23
C ILE A 875 27.55 0.41 -6.81
N THR A 876 27.55 -0.56 -5.88
CA THR A 876 28.77 -1.27 -5.45
C THR A 876 29.47 -1.97 -6.62
N ALA A 877 28.72 -2.65 -7.50
CA ALA A 877 29.25 -3.30 -8.69
C ALA A 877 30.00 -2.32 -9.61
N LYS A 878 29.34 -1.20 -9.99
CA LYS A 878 29.94 -0.16 -10.83
C LYS A 878 31.21 0.43 -10.17
N ARG A 879 31.22 0.63 -8.84
CA ARG A 879 32.40 1.07 -8.08
C ARG A 879 33.55 0.05 -8.16
N VAL A 880 33.30 -1.22 -7.86
CA VAL A 880 34.30 -2.31 -7.92
C VAL A 880 34.92 -2.42 -9.32
N LEU A 881 34.09 -2.45 -10.36
CA LEU A 881 34.54 -2.55 -11.75
C LEU A 881 35.41 -1.35 -12.14
N SER A 882 35.03 -0.12 -11.74
CA SER A 882 35.84 1.09 -11.99
C SER A 882 37.21 1.06 -11.29
N GLN A 883 37.27 0.61 -10.04
CA GLN A 883 38.51 0.52 -9.26
C GLN A 883 39.48 -0.55 -9.79
N MET A 884 38.94 -1.66 -10.31
CA MET A 884 39.74 -2.75 -10.85
C MET A 884 40.16 -2.48 -12.31
N GLY A 885 39.30 -1.87 -13.12
CA GLY A 885 39.65 -1.37 -14.45
C GLY A 885 40.69 -0.23 -14.41
N GLY A 886 40.56 0.70 -13.45
CA GLY A 886 41.48 1.83 -13.27
C GLY A 886 42.93 1.46 -12.92
N LYS A 887 43.22 0.18 -12.63
CA LYS A 887 44.59 -0.34 -12.47
C LYS A 887 45.25 -0.73 -13.80
N SER A 888 44.52 -0.75 -14.92
CA SER A 888 45.06 -0.86 -16.27
C SER A 888 45.16 0.53 -16.91
N LYS A 889 46.29 1.22 -16.70
CA LYS A 889 46.55 2.51 -17.35
C LYS A 889 47.40 2.35 -18.61
N THR A 890 47.05 3.15 -19.62
CA THR A 890 47.87 3.54 -20.79
C THR A 890 47.81 2.64 -22.02
N THR A 891 46.73 2.77 -22.81
CA THR A 891 46.90 3.13 -24.23
C THR A 891 45.75 4.04 -24.67
N THR A 892 45.96 4.88 -25.69
CA THR A 892 45.04 5.94 -26.13
C THR A 892 44.02 5.45 -27.16
N VAL A 893 42.87 6.14 -27.21
CA VAL A 893 41.85 5.92 -28.25
C VAL A 893 42.28 6.57 -29.57
N THR A 894 42.56 5.74 -30.58
CA THR A 894 42.53 6.09 -32.00
C THR A 894 42.17 4.83 -32.82
N ASP A 895 41.47 5.06 -33.95
CA ASP A 895 41.27 4.15 -35.08
C ASP A 895 40.56 2.80 -34.86
N ARG A 896 39.25 2.80 -35.14
CA ARG A 896 38.56 1.62 -35.69
C ARG A 896 38.97 1.42 -37.16
N ASN A 897 39.92 0.52 -37.44
CA ASN A 897 39.84 -0.28 -38.66
C ASN A 897 40.80 -1.49 -38.67
N GLN A 898 40.34 -2.57 -39.31
CA GLN A 898 41.13 -3.70 -39.86
C GLN A 898 42.22 -4.32 -38.97
N ASN A 899 41.94 -5.51 -38.41
CA ASN A 899 42.62 -6.70 -38.92
C ASN A 899 41.84 -8.01 -38.66
N THR A 900 42.19 -9.07 -39.39
CA THR A 900 41.54 -10.39 -39.33
C THR A 900 42.37 -11.42 -38.59
N GLY A 901 41.75 -12.12 -37.64
CA GLY A 901 42.06 -13.50 -37.23
C GLY A 901 43.44 -13.79 -36.61
N LYS A 902 43.43 -14.31 -35.37
CA LYS A 902 43.87 -15.70 -35.11
C LYS A 902 43.53 -16.17 -33.68
N ASP A 903 43.02 -17.39 -33.64
CA ASP A 903 43.28 -18.51 -32.74
C ASP A 903 44.18 -18.27 -31.51
N ASP A 904 43.70 -18.70 -30.34
CA ASP A 904 44.50 -19.35 -29.29
C ASP A 904 43.59 -20.37 -28.58
N GLU A 905 43.77 -21.66 -28.90
CA GLU A 905 43.08 -22.78 -28.24
C GLU A 905 43.82 -23.18 -26.95
N VAL A 906 43.09 -23.60 -25.93
CA VAL A 906 43.64 -24.41 -24.81
C VAL A 906 42.65 -25.53 -24.50
N GLU A 907 43.19 -26.75 -24.38
CA GLU A 907 42.45 -28.01 -24.54
C GLU A 907 41.58 -28.44 -23.35
N ASP A 908 40.68 -29.40 -23.64
CA ASP A 908 39.86 -30.13 -22.68
C ASP A 908 40.67 -31.15 -21.85
N ALA A 909 40.17 -31.50 -20.66
CA ALA A 909 40.78 -32.48 -19.76
C ALA A 909 39.68 -33.31 -19.06
N SER A 910 39.28 -34.40 -19.72
CA SER A 910 38.12 -35.20 -19.33
C SER A 910 38.34 -36.14 -18.11
N ALA A 911 37.32 -36.18 -17.24
CA ALA A 911 36.88 -37.31 -16.42
C ALA A 911 37.82 -37.92 -15.33
N ASN A 912 37.28 -38.04 -14.11
CA ASN A 912 37.09 -39.34 -13.47
C ASN A 912 36.02 -39.30 -12.37
N VAL A 913 35.33 -40.43 -12.15
CA VAL A 913 34.23 -40.58 -11.16
C VAL A 913 34.63 -41.58 -10.08
N VAL A 914 34.59 -41.17 -8.81
CA VAL A 914 34.70 -42.08 -7.66
C VAL A 914 33.77 -41.63 -6.52
N HIS A 915 32.83 -42.50 -6.13
CA HIS A 915 32.12 -42.42 -4.85
C HIS A 915 32.88 -43.19 -3.76
N PRO A 916 32.96 -42.66 -2.53
CA PRO A 916 32.99 -43.45 -1.30
C PRO A 916 31.62 -43.49 -0.60
N LYS A 917 31.46 -44.40 0.38
CA LYS A 917 30.23 -44.62 1.15
C LYS A 917 30.41 -44.28 2.64
N ASN A 918 29.29 -44.29 3.36
CA ASN A 918 29.11 -44.07 4.81
C ASN A 918 30.17 -44.72 5.72
N ALA A 919 30.38 -44.10 6.87
CA ALA A 919 30.61 -44.80 8.14
C ALA A 919 30.04 -43.98 9.31
N ASP A 920 29.19 -44.59 10.12
CA ASP A 920 28.97 -44.21 11.53
C ASP A 920 30.24 -44.64 12.35
N ASP A 921 30.47 -44.33 13.62
CA ASP A 921 29.54 -44.23 14.76
C ASP A 921 30.27 -43.66 16.02
N GLN A 922 29.52 -43.40 17.11
CA GLN A 922 29.94 -43.31 18.52
C GLN A 922 31.06 -42.30 18.94
N ASN A 923 30.71 -41.34 19.82
CA ASN A 923 30.76 -41.56 21.29
C ASN A 923 30.68 -40.24 22.11
N SER A 924 29.71 -40.11 23.02
CA SER A 924 29.81 -39.22 24.19
C SER A 924 28.80 -39.60 25.28
N GLN A 925 29.25 -39.75 26.54
CA GLN A 925 28.43 -40.19 27.66
C GLN A 925 27.87 -39.05 28.54
N SER A 926 26.76 -39.40 29.18
CA SER A 926 25.80 -38.64 30.00
C SER A 926 26.24 -38.14 31.39
N ILE A 927 25.66 -36.99 31.83
CA ILE A 927 25.04 -36.75 33.18
C ILE A 927 26.02 -36.67 34.41
N PRO A 928 25.71 -36.07 35.60
CA PRO A 928 24.52 -35.34 36.11
C PRO A 928 24.74 -33.89 36.65
N ALA A 929 23.64 -33.27 37.09
CA ALA A 929 23.51 -31.96 37.73
C ALA A 929 23.77 -31.91 39.26
N SER A 930 23.85 -30.69 39.82
CA SER A 930 23.40 -30.32 41.19
C SER A 930 23.39 -28.79 41.41
N LYS A 931 22.80 -28.16 42.45
CA LYS A 931 21.50 -28.35 43.16
C LYS A 931 21.37 -27.24 44.25
N GLU A 932 20.26 -26.47 44.29
CA GLU A 932 19.78 -25.68 45.47
C GLU A 932 20.69 -24.53 46.04
N SER A 933 20.24 -23.54 46.83
CA SER A 933 18.92 -22.88 47.05
C SER A 933 19.02 -21.69 48.05
N LYS A 934 18.01 -20.80 48.11
CA LYS A 934 17.54 -20.02 49.33
C LYS A 934 18.43 -18.89 49.89
N ASP A 935 17.95 -17.93 50.72
CA ASP A 935 16.58 -17.50 51.13
C ASP A 935 16.54 -16.01 51.61
N ALA A 936 15.33 -15.43 51.63
CA ALA A 936 14.72 -14.44 52.57
C ALA A 936 15.42 -13.15 53.12
N GLY A 937 14.61 -12.10 53.31
CA GLY A 937 14.82 -10.91 54.20
C GLY A 937 14.49 -9.57 53.51
N ALA A 938 13.38 -8.84 53.76
CA ALA A 938 12.85 -8.19 54.98
C ALA A 938 13.67 -6.94 55.42
N GLU A 939 13.11 -5.79 55.83
CA GLU A 939 11.71 -5.37 56.13
C GLU A 939 11.62 -3.82 56.28
N ARG A 940 10.43 -3.18 56.06
CA ARG A 940 9.96 -1.91 56.72
C ARG A 940 10.80 -0.61 56.50
N THR A 941 10.46 0.64 56.93
CA THR A 941 9.25 1.44 57.35
C THR A 941 9.71 2.93 57.39
N ASP A 942 8.94 4.03 57.34
CA ASP A 942 7.54 4.40 56.98
C ASP A 942 7.44 5.97 56.99
N ASN A 943 6.30 6.56 56.59
CA ASN A 943 5.81 7.94 56.90
C ASN A 943 6.47 9.19 56.21
N GLU A 944 5.67 10.07 55.56
CA GLU A 944 5.11 11.38 56.02
C GLU A 944 6.10 12.57 55.98
N SER A 945 5.72 13.86 55.85
CA SER A 945 4.54 14.61 55.33
C SER A 945 4.93 16.12 55.38
N GLU A 946 4.23 17.16 54.90
CA GLU A 946 2.98 17.43 54.15
C GLU A 946 3.12 18.88 53.57
N VAL A 947 2.04 19.49 53.04
CA VAL A 947 1.77 20.95 53.03
C VAL A 947 2.60 21.85 52.09
N SER A 948 2.05 22.88 51.40
CA SER A 948 0.69 23.23 50.97
C SER A 948 0.70 24.49 50.05
N THR A 949 -0.37 24.73 49.28
CA THR A 949 -0.81 26.07 48.74
C THR A 949 0.12 26.85 47.78
N SER A 950 -0.37 27.68 46.84
CA SER A 950 -1.72 27.98 46.30
C SER A 950 -1.63 28.91 45.07
N LYS A 951 -2.68 28.95 44.21
CA LYS A 951 -3.33 30.13 43.56
C LYS A 951 -2.44 31.21 42.84
N GLU A 952 -2.86 31.90 41.76
CA GLU A 952 -4.21 32.14 41.21
C GLU A 952 -4.19 32.57 39.71
N THR A 953 -5.03 31.94 38.88
CA THR A 953 -5.89 32.50 37.79
C THR A 953 -5.40 33.42 36.64
N SER A 954 -6.09 33.23 35.49
CA SER A 954 -6.56 34.26 34.51
C SER A 954 -5.65 34.64 33.32
N SER A 955 -6.14 35.02 32.12
CA SER A 955 -7.34 34.63 31.32
C SER A 955 -7.35 35.40 29.99
N SER A 956 -7.61 34.74 28.84
CA SER A 956 -8.10 35.34 27.57
C SER A 956 -7.14 36.35 26.86
N MET A 957 -7.32 36.77 25.59
CA MET A 957 -8.24 36.35 24.52
C MET A 957 -7.66 36.67 23.11
N MET A 958 -8.35 36.17 22.09
CA MET A 958 -8.24 36.43 20.63
C MET A 958 -7.75 37.83 20.18
N GLU A 959 -7.02 37.88 19.06
CA GLU A 959 -7.47 38.63 17.88
C GLU A 959 -6.88 38.10 16.56
N VAL A 960 -7.57 38.33 15.44
CA VAL A 960 -7.28 37.77 14.10
C VAL A 960 -6.57 38.78 13.20
N LYS A 961 -5.73 38.31 12.26
CA LYS A 961 -5.38 39.09 11.06
C LYS A 961 -5.06 38.22 9.84
N SER A 962 -6.07 38.01 9.00
CA SER A 962 -5.89 37.61 7.61
C SER A 962 -5.65 38.84 6.72
N LYS A 963 -4.71 38.76 5.77
CA LYS A 963 -4.72 39.53 4.51
C LYS A 963 -3.64 39.07 3.52
N ALA A 964 -3.91 39.32 2.24
CA ALA A 964 -3.06 39.13 1.05
C ALA A 964 -2.95 37.69 0.49
N MET A 965 -4.01 37.28 -0.21
CA MET A 965 -3.82 36.75 -1.58
C MET A 965 -3.40 37.92 -2.50
N GLU A 966 -2.57 37.66 -3.50
CA GLU A 966 -2.80 38.15 -4.86
C GLU A 966 -1.90 37.42 -5.88
N LYS A 967 -2.52 36.93 -6.96
CA LYS A 967 -1.91 36.54 -8.26
C LYS A 967 -0.98 35.32 -8.26
N GLU A 968 -0.81 34.58 -9.38
CA GLU A 968 -1.33 34.78 -10.75
C GLU A 968 -1.74 33.44 -11.41
N GLU A 969 -2.20 33.50 -12.66
CA GLU A 969 -2.93 32.46 -13.42
C GLU A 969 -2.13 31.17 -13.72
N LEU A 970 -2.80 29.99 -13.64
CA LEU A 970 -2.82 28.92 -14.66
C LEU A 970 -3.76 27.74 -14.30
#